data_AF-A0A650A766-F1
#
_entry.id   AF-A0A650A766-F1
#
_cell.length_a   1.000
_cell.length_b   1.000
_cell.length_c   1.000
_cell.angle_alpha   90.00
_cell.angle_beta   90.00
_cell.angle_gamma   90.00
#
_symmetry.space_group_name_H-M   'P 1'
#
loop_
_entity.id
_entity.type
_entity.pdbx_description
1 polymer ?
#
loop_
_entity_poly.entity_id
_entity_poly.type
_entity_poly.pdbx_seq_one_letter_code
_entity_poly.pdbx_strand_id
1 'polypeptide(L)'
;MAYSLNAFELEIPDIDADLYKLDPQPSDDPYRVLGRLERSFEQQLDGKAQKWKQAEDGDWYIAVIDASERKTIESPSSGTSATPTSTHTLDPSSFWDRMVLQRAISDSVQWYMTNYQDFWYHEDADALFYPSPRGKVDEYDVYTGFSHRVEFQDSPQLVVRSVTKFISSESLADRINRQGIEEATKKYGGENFRLDRPEPTKCTLHGISTEKKVSDKTIDFGDEMLSVLEFAQREYGSEWADKIDPDEPLVQIRFGNSDPYDTSPSLLNASPEELNHRLTSEAALSAKERQKAIQNFIGRIHYIQVEDEKVSVSDDGVRPTEQGDFDYPDLAFGNDEVLSTGAPNAVDPSQEVHPGNWRWITRDYLEEYGFWESQRKLSEIVLVYPGGEETRAENLYQDVREKLSEIGGVQIRSDPHRVCYTDQVEFDEWVAEFGDSIDGVLGLIEGDGDEYYEIIDAFGGAPTQYVNTSTYSEHRGASDDVIFNTACGLAVKLGAYPFGLANDLNSDVYLGLSVAGDRSTTATAVAIDGRDGRILYQTEEPLGQGSSTVSEGYPAKRIIQRSLKTASSAFDRPIESFDIHRNGDFGDAELETLSSELPALQDQKYVHTDVSWSAVEVIENHPYRLFSERGDRAPDTGAYAKLDDEHVLVTTFGEPQIHQGTPKPVLCKRRAASQDQDITAIGEDVFKLSLLNWGSPMMKMKPPVTTKIPKELNEIFDKCSRVRYPPF
;
A
#
# COMPACT_ATOMS: atom_id res chain seq x y z
N MET A 1 0.99 11.25 24.47
CA MET A 1 1.99 12.33 24.27
C MET A 1 1.40 13.42 23.37
N ALA A 2 2.13 14.48 23.00
CA ALA A 2 1.63 15.50 22.05
C ALA A 2 2.26 15.29 20.66
N TYR A 3 1.43 15.33 19.63
CA TYR A 3 1.78 15.13 18.23
C TYR A 3 1.32 16.30 17.36
N SER A 4 1.97 16.41 16.20
CA SER A 4 1.58 17.30 15.11
C SER A 4 1.53 16.54 13.79
N LEU A 5 0.71 17.02 12.86
CA LEU A 5 0.57 16.43 11.53
C LEU A 5 1.45 17.16 10.51
N ASN A 6 1.69 16.50 9.37
CA ASN A 6 2.13 17.17 8.13
C ASN A 6 0.98 17.83 7.36
N ALA A 7 -0.02 18.36 8.07
CA ALA A 7 -1.20 19.02 7.54
C ALA A 7 -1.26 20.44 8.09
N PHE A 8 -1.76 21.38 7.30
CA PHE A 8 -1.77 22.81 7.63
C PHE A 8 -3.16 23.36 7.34
N GLU A 9 -3.80 24.01 8.32
CA GLU A 9 -5.17 24.51 8.17
C GLU A 9 -5.28 25.54 7.04
N LEU A 10 -6.40 25.50 6.33
CA LEU A 10 -6.76 26.42 5.28
C LEU A 10 -7.97 27.25 5.71
N GLU A 11 -7.84 28.57 5.65
CA GLU A 11 -8.97 29.48 5.76
C GLU A 11 -9.46 29.79 4.34
N ILE A 12 -10.51 29.09 3.91
CA ILE A 12 -11.10 29.24 2.58
C ILE A 12 -12.16 30.35 2.63
N PRO A 13 -11.99 31.48 1.91
CA PRO A 13 -13.03 32.50 1.78
C PRO A 13 -14.17 32.00 0.88
N ASP A 14 -15.24 32.80 0.74
CA ASP A 14 -16.29 32.51 -0.24
C ASP A 14 -15.68 32.55 -1.66
N ILE A 15 -15.70 31.41 -2.34
CA ILE A 15 -15.23 31.27 -3.72
C ILE A 15 -16.42 30.89 -4.59
N ASP A 16 -16.62 31.66 -5.65
CA ASP A 16 -17.71 31.44 -6.60
C ASP A 16 -17.23 30.54 -7.77
N ALA A 17 -18.12 29.69 -8.27
CA ALA A 17 -17.91 28.93 -9.49
C ALA A 17 -19.08 29.12 -10.45
N ASP A 18 -18.78 29.29 -11.73
CA ASP A 18 -19.79 29.31 -12.78
C ASP A 18 -20.19 27.87 -13.14
N LEU A 19 -21.49 27.59 -13.07
CA LEU A 19 -22.06 26.28 -13.39
C LEU A 19 -22.53 26.21 -14.84
N TYR A 20 -22.03 25.21 -15.56
CA TYR A 20 -22.38 24.91 -16.94
C TYR A 20 -23.21 23.63 -17.01
N LYS A 21 -24.47 23.76 -17.42
CA LYS A 21 -25.38 22.61 -17.58
C LYS A 21 -25.08 21.86 -18.85
N LEU A 22 -25.10 20.53 -18.76
CA LEU A 22 -24.85 19.64 -19.89
C LEU A 22 -26.14 19.27 -20.63
N ASP A 23 -26.12 19.32 -21.95
CA ASP A 23 -27.20 18.86 -22.81
C ASP A 23 -26.67 18.22 -24.11
N PRO A 24 -27.00 16.95 -24.41
CA PRO A 24 -27.69 16.00 -23.52
C PRO A 24 -26.83 15.59 -22.32
N GLN A 25 -27.49 15.24 -21.21
CA GLN A 25 -26.84 14.66 -20.04
C GLN A 25 -26.13 13.35 -20.42
N PRO A 26 -24.89 13.12 -19.94
CA PRO A 26 -24.15 11.92 -20.29
C PRO A 26 -24.76 10.68 -19.59
N SER A 27 -25.07 9.64 -20.37
CA SER A 27 -25.66 8.39 -19.86
C SER A 27 -24.69 7.21 -19.85
N ASP A 28 -23.84 7.08 -20.88
CA ASP A 28 -22.85 5.99 -21.00
C ASP A 28 -21.47 6.49 -20.58
N ASP A 29 -20.91 5.95 -19.49
CA ASP A 29 -19.63 6.35 -18.87
C ASP A 29 -19.44 7.88 -18.80
N PRO A 30 -20.17 8.55 -17.89
CA PRO A 30 -20.19 10.01 -17.85
C PRO A 30 -18.81 10.62 -17.63
N TYR A 31 -17.92 9.92 -16.93
CA TYR A 31 -16.58 10.40 -16.58
C TYR A 31 -15.72 10.70 -17.80
N ARG A 32 -15.81 9.88 -18.85
CA ARG A 32 -15.04 10.11 -20.08
C ARG A 32 -15.48 11.38 -20.81
N VAL A 33 -16.79 11.65 -20.86
CA VAL A 33 -17.34 12.86 -21.48
C VAL A 33 -16.98 14.09 -20.64
N LEU A 34 -17.20 14.00 -19.33
CA LEU A 34 -16.90 15.07 -18.37
C LEU A 34 -15.41 15.45 -18.41
N GLY A 35 -14.50 14.48 -18.37
CA GLY A 35 -13.05 14.74 -18.43
C GLY A 35 -12.54 15.28 -19.76
N ARG A 36 -13.33 15.16 -20.84
CA ARG A 36 -13.04 15.88 -22.10
C ARG A 36 -13.51 17.32 -22.05
N LEU A 37 -14.70 17.54 -21.48
CA LEU A 37 -15.23 18.89 -21.28
C LEU A 37 -14.33 19.69 -20.34
N GLU A 38 -13.94 19.14 -19.18
CA GLU A 38 -12.98 19.77 -18.24
C GLU A 38 -11.75 20.32 -18.99
N ARG A 39 -11.10 19.50 -19.82
CA ARG A 39 -9.95 19.92 -20.66
C ARG A 39 -10.29 20.98 -21.70
N SER A 40 -11.44 20.86 -22.37
CA SER A 40 -11.89 21.88 -23.33
C SER A 40 -12.10 23.25 -22.66
N PHE A 41 -12.62 23.25 -21.44
CA PHE A 41 -12.78 24.46 -20.64
C PHE A 41 -11.42 25.06 -20.29
N GLU A 42 -10.50 24.26 -19.73
CA GLU A 42 -9.14 24.70 -19.39
C GLU A 42 -8.39 25.28 -20.61
N GLN A 43 -8.56 24.69 -21.80
CA GLN A 43 -7.89 25.14 -23.03
C GLN A 43 -8.51 26.38 -23.68
N GLN A 44 -9.84 26.55 -23.57
CA GLN A 44 -10.56 27.60 -24.30
C GLN A 44 -10.95 28.80 -23.46
N LEU A 45 -10.94 28.66 -22.13
CA LEU A 45 -11.41 29.65 -21.18
C LEU A 45 -10.41 29.99 -20.08
N ASP A 46 -9.24 29.34 -20.04
CA ASP A 46 -8.19 29.50 -19.01
C ASP A 46 -8.62 29.23 -17.55
N GLY A 47 -9.90 28.88 -17.32
CA GLY A 47 -10.47 28.61 -16.01
C GLY A 47 -10.23 27.19 -15.51
N LYS A 48 -10.29 27.00 -14.19
CA LYS A 48 -10.19 25.71 -13.50
C LYS A 48 -11.54 25.00 -13.51
N ALA A 49 -11.66 24.01 -14.38
CA ALA A 49 -12.90 23.27 -14.59
C ALA A 49 -12.91 21.93 -13.85
N GLN A 50 -14.02 21.63 -13.18
CA GLN A 50 -14.23 20.37 -12.48
C GLN A 50 -15.68 19.92 -12.64
N LYS A 51 -15.89 18.63 -12.91
CA LYS A 51 -17.21 18.01 -12.92
C LYS A 51 -17.88 18.15 -11.57
N TRP A 52 -19.16 18.49 -11.62
CA TRP A 52 -19.97 18.75 -10.45
C TRP A 52 -21.35 18.15 -10.65
N LYS A 53 -21.94 17.58 -9.60
CA LYS A 53 -23.25 16.93 -9.69
C LYS A 53 -24.20 17.57 -8.70
N GLN A 54 -25.37 17.94 -9.18
CA GLN A 54 -26.40 18.51 -8.33
C GLN A 54 -27.09 17.41 -7.53
N ALA A 55 -27.19 17.60 -6.22
CA ALA A 55 -27.74 16.58 -5.32
C ALA A 55 -29.26 16.35 -5.52
N GLU A 56 -30.00 17.39 -5.92
CA GLU A 56 -31.47 17.36 -5.98
C GLU A 56 -32.02 16.57 -7.17
N ASP A 57 -31.49 16.81 -8.38
CA ASP A 57 -31.95 16.18 -9.62
C ASP A 57 -30.98 15.13 -10.16
N GLY A 58 -29.75 15.10 -9.65
CA GLY A 58 -28.69 14.19 -10.10
C GLY A 58 -28.08 14.59 -11.44
N ASP A 59 -28.36 15.78 -11.96
CA ASP A 59 -27.81 16.28 -13.22
C ASP A 59 -26.31 16.61 -13.07
N TRP A 60 -25.57 16.35 -14.14
CA TRP A 60 -24.16 16.72 -14.25
C TRP A 60 -23.99 18.13 -14.82
N TYR A 61 -23.02 18.83 -14.24
CA TYR A 61 -22.54 20.14 -14.63
C TYR A 61 -21.00 20.14 -14.71
N ILE A 62 -20.45 21.19 -15.30
CA ILE A 62 -19.05 21.59 -15.10
C ILE A 62 -19.07 22.87 -14.26
N ALA A 63 -18.42 22.84 -13.10
CA ALA A 63 -18.13 24.02 -12.30
C ALA A 63 -16.79 24.60 -12.76
N VAL A 64 -16.76 25.90 -13.04
CA VAL A 64 -15.56 26.58 -13.53
C VAL A 64 -15.26 27.79 -12.65
N ILE A 65 -14.05 27.79 -12.10
CA ILE A 65 -13.43 28.92 -11.39
C ILE A 65 -12.57 29.67 -12.43
N ASP A 66 -12.63 30.98 -12.46
CA ASP A 66 -11.83 31.92 -13.25
C ASP A 66 -12.05 31.83 -14.76
N ALA A 67 -13.29 31.61 -15.19
CA ALA A 67 -13.58 31.57 -16.63
C ALA A 67 -13.34 32.96 -17.26
N SER A 68 -12.39 33.04 -18.20
CA SER A 68 -12.09 34.29 -18.93
C SER A 68 -13.29 34.89 -19.67
N GLU A 69 -14.26 34.06 -20.07
CA GLU A 69 -15.55 34.46 -20.60
C GLU A 69 -16.62 33.38 -20.38
N ARG A 70 -17.91 33.77 -20.38
CA ARG A 70 -19.04 32.83 -20.34
C ARG A 70 -19.51 32.50 -21.75
N LYS A 71 -19.16 31.31 -22.25
CA LYS A 71 -19.65 30.79 -23.55
C LYS A 71 -20.00 29.32 -23.48
N THR A 72 -20.85 28.86 -24.38
CA THR A 72 -21.13 27.43 -24.55
C THR A 72 -19.91 26.71 -25.10
N ILE A 73 -19.55 25.58 -24.48
CA ILE A 73 -18.47 24.69 -24.94
C ILE A 73 -19.09 23.41 -25.47
N GLU A 74 -18.74 23.02 -26.69
CA GLU A 74 -19.18 21.77 -27.29
C GLU A 74 -18.11 20.68 -27.10
N SER A 75 -18.54 19.48 -26.71
CA SER A 75 -17.69 18.30 -26.73
C SER A 75 -17.47 17.88 -28.20
N PRO A 76 -16.21 17.85 -28.69
CA PRO A 76 -15.91 17.55 -30.10
C PRO A 76 -16.34 16.15 -30.59
N SER A 77 -16.80 15.29 -29.68
CA SER A 77 -16.93 13.84 -29.92
C SER A 77 -18.19 13.19 -29.33
N SER A 78 -18.89 13.84 -28.39
CA SER A 78 -20.11 13.29 -27.78
C SER A 78 -21.40 14.00 -28.18
N GLY A 79 -21.31 15.16 -28.84
CA GLY A 79 -22.49 16.00 -29.13
C GLY A 79 -23.10 16.67 -27.89
N THR A 80 -22.48 16.52 -26.73
CA THR A 80 -22.84 17.22 -25.48
C THR A 80 -22.33 18.66 -25.53
N SER A 81 -23.21 19.61 -25.24
CA SER A 81 -22.86 21.01 -25.02
C SER A 81 -22.95 21.36 -23.54
N ALA A 82 -22.03 22.21 -23.07
CA ALA A 82 -22.01 22.76 -21.72
C ALA A 82 -22.35 24.26 -21.81
N THR A 83 -23.53 24.64 -21.31
CA THR A 83 -24.05 26.01 -21.43
C THR A 83 -24.06 26.69 -20.05
N PRO A 84 -23.55 27.94 -19.93
CA PRO A 84 -23.52 28.64 -18.65
C PRO A 84 -24.94 28.85 -18.12
N THR A 85 -25.15 28.62 -16.83
CA THR A 85 -26.47 28.71 -16.19
C THR A 85 -26.51 29.72 -15.05
N SER A 86 -25.65 29.53 -14.06
CA SER A 86 -25.66 30.28 -12.81
C SER A 86 -24.28 30.33 -12.20
N THR A 87 -24.11 31.15 -11.17
CA THR A 87 -22.92 31.19 -10.33
C THR A 87 -23.31 30.62 -8.97
N HIS A 88 -22.44 29.79 -8.40
CA HIS A 88 -22.65 29.06 -7.16
C HIS A 88 -21.46 29.29 -6.23
N THR A 89 -21.73 29.79 -5.03
CA THR A 89 -20.72 29.92 -3.98
C THR A 89 -20.44 28.56 -3.39
N LEU A 90 -19.18 28.12 -3.45
CA LEU A 90 -18.76 26.79 -3.06
C LEU A 90 -18.81 26.62 -1.53
N ASP A 91 -19.50 25.58 -1.08
CA ASP A 91 -19.62 25.22 0.33
C ASP A 91 -18.64 24.08 0.69
N PRO A 92 -17.63 24.34 1.54
CA PRO A 92 -16.69 23.32 2.02
C PRO A 92 -17.33 22.12 2.72
N SER A 93 -18.62 22.15 3.07
CA SER A 93 -19.36 20.99 3.62
C SER A 93 -19.96 20.08 2.55
N SER A 94 -20.14 20.57 1.31
CA SER A 94 -20.66 19.80 0.17
C SER A 94 -19.57 18.95 -0.48
N PHE A 95 -19.82 17.64 -0.67
CA PHE A 95 -18.87 16.73 -1.32
C PHE A 95 -18.43 17.22 -2.71
N TRP A 96 -19.37 17.65 -3.55
CA TRP A 96 -19.04 18.08 -4.91
C TRP A 96 -18.29 19.41 -4.93
N ASP A 97 -18.59 20.31 -4.00
CA ASP A 97 -17.93 21.60 -3.89
C ASP A 97 -16.49 21.42 -3.36
N ARG A 98 -16.28 20.50 -2.40
CA ARG A 98 -14.95 20.07 -1.93
C ARG A 98 -14.06 19.62 -3.08
N MET A 99 -14.60 18.85 -4.03
CA MET A 99 -13.84 18.38 -5.20
C MET A 99 -13.39 19.55 -6.09
N VAL A 100 -14.23 20.57 -6.27
CA VAL A 100 -13.90 21.78 -7.03
C VAL A 100 -12.81 22.58 -6.30
N LEU A 101 -13.00 22.82 -5.00
CA LEU A 101 -12.02 23.52 -4.15
C LEU A 101 -10.67 22.80 -4.10
N GLN A 102 -10.67 21.47 -3.93
CA GLN A 102 -9.48 20.62 -3.94
C GLN A 102 -8.65 20.83 -5.20
N ARG A 103 -9.30 20.76 -6.37
CA ARG A 103 -8.65 20.92 -7.67
C ARG A 103 -8.08 22.33 -7.81
N ALA A 104 -8.90 23.36 -7.56
CA ALA A 104 -8.48 24.75 -7.73
C ALA A 104 -7.29 25.12 -6.83
N ILE A 105 -7.37 24.78 -5.54
CA ILE A 105 -6.29 25.07 -4.58
C ILE A 105 -5.02 24.29 -4.94
N SER A 106 -5.13 23.00 -5.29
CA SER A 106 -3.96 22.18 -5.63
C SER A 106 -3.25 22.65 -6.89
N ASP A 107 -4.01 23.03 -7.91
CA ASP A 107 -3.49 23.61 -9.15
C ASP A 107 -2.82 24.96 -8.91
N SER A 108 -3.40 25.81 -8.05
CA SER A 108 -2.82 27.10 -7.69
C SER A 108 -1.50 26.94 -6.92
N VAL A 109 -1.39 25.97 -6.01
CA VAL A 109 -0.12 25.62 -5.35
C VAL A 109 0.90 25.22 -6.40
N GLN A 110 0.56 24.30 -7.31
CA GLN A 110 1.48 23.86 -8.35
C GLN A 110 1.96 25.03 -9.21
N TRP A 111 1.02 25.85 -9.73
CA TRP A 111 1.34 26.98 -10.59
C TRP A 111 2.24 28.00 -9.89
N TYR A 112 1.93 28.37 -8.63
CA TYR A 112 2.76 29.31 -7.89
C TYR A 112 4.17 28.77 -7.68
N MET A 113 4.28 27.51 -7.27
CA MET A 113 5.57 26.90 -6.98
C MET A 113 6.44 26.75 -8.23
N THR A 114 5.86 26.43 -9.39
CA THR A 114 6.62 26.31 -10.64
C THR A 114 6.98 27.67 -11.24
N ASN A 115 6.07 28.64 -11.24
CA ASN A 115 6.29 29.92 -11.93
C ASN A 115 7.04 30.97 -11.08
N TYR A 116 6.98 30.87 -9.75
CA TYR A 116 7.54 31.89 -8.85
C TYR A 116 8.55 31.36 -7.84
N GLN A 117 8.56 30.05 -7.56
CA GLN A 117 9.50 29.44 -6.60
C GLN A 117 10.55 28.54 -7.27
N ASP A 118 10.56 28.46 -8.60
CA ASP A 118 11.55 27.69 -9.40
C ASP A 118 11.55 26.19 -9.08
N PHE A 119 10.38 25.65 -8.69
CA PHE A 119 10.20 24.20 -8.58
C PHE A 119 9.88 23.62 -9.94
N TRP A 120 10.30 22.39 -10.19
CA TRP A 120 9.81 21.61 -11.33
C TRP A 120 8.80 20.58 -10.86
N TYR A 121 7.78 20.33 -11.67
CA TYR A 121 6.75 19.35 -11.39
C TYR A 121 7.06 18.02 -12.06
N HIS A 122 6.83 16.91 -11.35
CA HIS A 122 6.94 15.56 -11.89
C HIS A 122 5.58 14.87 -11.85
N GLU A 123 4.99 14.64 -13.02
CA GLU A 123 3.63 14.10 -13.15
C GLU A 123 3.47 12.72 -12.49
N ASP A 124 4.35 11.75 -12.80
CA ASP A 124 4.24 10.41 -12.22
C ASP A 124 4.41 10.37 -10.68
N ALA A 125 5.12 11.35 -10.12
CA ALA A 125 5.32 11.43 -8.68
C ALA A 125 4.23 12.26 -7.99
N ASP A 126 3.44 12.99 -8.77
CA ASP A 126 2.48 14.00 -8.33
C ASP A 126 3.12 14.92 -7.28
N ALA A 127 4.28 15.49 -7.64
CA ALA A 127 5.13 16.20 -6.70
C ALA A 127 5.98 17.30 -7.34
N LEU A 128 6.21 18.36 -6.56
CA LEU A 128 7.07 19.50 -6.85
C LEU A 128 8.47 19.27 -6.28
N PHE A 129 9.51 19.45 -7.07
CA PHE A 129 10.90 19.20 -6.67
C PHE A 129 11.75 20.47 -6.72
N TYR A 130 12.72 20.55 -5.82
CA TYR A 130 13.74 21.58 -5.89
C TYR A 130 14.51 21.50 -7.21
N PRO A 131 14.95 22.64 -7.78
CA PRO A 131 15.62 22.67 -9.08
C PRO A 131 16.99 21.98 -9.05
N SER A 132 17.66 21.99 -7.90
CA SER A 132 18.96 21.36 -7.72
C SER A 132 18.87 20.11 -6.84
N PRO A 133 19.65 19.06 -7.16
CA PRO A 133 19.75 17.89 -6.29
C PRO A 133 20.45 18.26 -4.97
N ARG A 134 20.04 17.62 -3.88
CA ARG A 134 20.67 17.83 -2.56
C ARG A 134 21.97 17.06 -2.37
N GLY A 135 22.24 16.09 -3.25
CA GLY A 135 23.41 15.23 -3.18
C GLY A 135 23.40 14.18 -4.29
N LYS A 136 24.34 13.23 -4.21
CA LYS A 136 24.49 12.13 -5.14
C LYS A 136 24.75 10.83 -4.39
N VAL A 137 24.08 9.76 -4.79
CA VAL A 137 24.30 8.40 -4.28
C VAL A 137 24.46 7.46 -5.45
N ASP A 138 25.56 6.70 -5.42
CA ASP A 138 26.03 5.91 -6.55
C ASP A 138 26.11 6.77 -7.82
N GLU A 139 25.37 6.44 -8.88
CA GLU A 139 25.32 7.20 -10.13
C GLU A 139 24.16 8.21 -10.22
N TYR A 140 23.31 8.27 -9.19
CA TYR A 140 22.07 9.06 -9.20
C TYR A 140 22.15 10.33 -8.38
N ASP A 141 21.70 11.43 -8.96
CA ASP A 141 21.43 12.66 -8.23
C ASP A 141 20.15 12.51 -7.41
N VAL A 142 20.17 13.04 -6.19
CA VAL A 142 19.11 12.89 -5.20
C VAL A 142 18.31 14.19 -5.13
N TYR A 143 17.06 14.15 -5.55
CA TYR A 143 16.14 15.29 -5.51
C TYR A 143 15.17 15.15 -4.35
N THR A 144 14.98 16.25 -3.62
CA THR A 144 13.90 16.38 -2.63
C THR A 144 12.73 17.11 -3.27
N GLY A 145 11.55 16.53 -3.14
CA GLY A 145 10.29 17.14 -3.56
C GLY A 145 9.18 16.96 -2.55
N PHE A 146 8.01 17.44 -2.91
CA PHE A 146 6.83 17.54 -2.06
C PHE A 146 5.58 17.26 -2.89
N SER A 147 4.84 16.22 -2.48
CA SER A 147 3.47 16.00 -2.96
C SER A 147 2.52 16.70 -1.99
N HIS A 148 1.51 17.38 -2.51
CA HIS A 148 0.50 18.09 -1.71
C HIS A 148 -0.90 17.60 -2.04
N ARG A 149 -1.80 17.63 -1.06
CA ARG A 149 -3.22 17.32 -1.22
C ARG A 149 -4.05 18.23 -0.33
N VAL A 150 -5.24 18.59 -0.80
CA VAL A 150 -6.23 19.29 0.03
C VAL A 150 -7.22 18.27 0.58
N GLU A 151 -7.35 18.21 1.89
CA GLU A 151 -8.22 17.26 2.59
C GLU A 151 -9.24 18.04 3.43
N PHE A 152 -10.44 17.50 3.57
CA PHE A 152 -11.51 18.09 4.38
C PHE A 152 -11.84 17.11 5.51
N GLN A 153 -11.27 17.38 6.69
CA GLN A 153 -11.57 16.67 7.95
C GLN A 153 -12.47 17.59 8.79
N ASP A 154 -12.21 17.72 10.10
CA ASP A 154 -12.82 18.76 10.95
C ASP A 154 -12.64 20.19 10.39
N SER A 155 -11.54 20.42 9.67
CA SER A 155 -11.25 21.65 8.94
C SER A 155 -10.63 21.34 7.56
N PRO A 156 -10.74 22.25 6.57
CA PRO A 156 -9.97 22.16 5.33
C PRO A 156 -8.48 22.29 5.61
N GLN A 157 -7.66 21.40 5.02
CA GLN A 157 -6.24 21.31 5.32
C GLN A 157 -5.42 21.04 4.05
N LEU A 158 -4.23 21.63 3.96
CA LEU A 158 -3.20 21.27 2.99
C LEU A 158 -2.25 20.25 3.63
N VAL A 159 -2.31 19.00 3.15
CA VAL A 159 -1.42 17.93 3.57
C VAL A 159 -0.20 17.89 2.66
N VAL A 160 1.01 17.98 3.22
CA VAL A 160 2.26 18.01 2.46
C VAL A 160 3.16 16.86 2.86
N ARG A 161 3.61 16.07 1.89
CA ARG A 161 4.51 14.93 2.09
C ARG A 161 5.80 15.14 1.32
N SER A 162 6.94 14.99 1.98
CA SER A 162 8.23 14.98 1.27
C SER A 162 8.48 13.66 0.53
N VAL A 163 9.00 13.77 -0.68
CA VAL A 163 9.30 12.70 -1.63
C VAL A 163 10.76 12.78 -2.05
N THR A 164 11.40 11.64 -2.28
CA THR A 164 12.77 11.57 -2.81
C THR A 164 12.72 10.96 -4.21
N LYS A 165 13.42 11.55 -5.16
CA LYS A 165 13.64 10.98 -6.51
C LYS A 165 15.13 10.85 -6.81
N PHE A 166 15.49 9.76 -7.48
CA PHE A 166 16.84 9.46 -7.93
C PHE A 166 16.87 9.54 -9.44
N ILE A 167 17.71 10.41 -10.00
CA ILE A 167 17.79 10.62 -11.45
C ILE A 167 19.26 10.72 -11.83
N SER A 168 19.68 9.94 -12.82
CA SER A 168 21.06 9.96 -13.30
C SER A 168 21.35 11.27 -14.02
N SER A 169 22.42 11.97 -13.61
CA SER A 169 22.96 13.11 -14.36
C SER A 169 23.55 12.70 -15.71
N GLU A 170 23.99 11.45 -15.83
CA GLU A 170 24.56 10.87 -17.04
C GLU A 170 23.44 10.38 -17.97
N SER A 171 23.47 10.81 -19.24
CA SER A 171 22.49 10.40 -20.25
C SER A 171 22.75 8.97 -20.75
N LEU A 172 21.78 8.37 -21.46
CA LEU A 172 22.02 7.11 -22.16
C LEU A 172 23.10 7.26 -23.24
N ALA A 173 23.18 8.43 -23.89
CA ALA A 173 24.22 8.70 -24.90
C ALA A 173 25.63 8.64 -24.30
N ASP A 174 25.85 9.25 -23.13
CA ASP A 174 27.13 9.19 -22.40
C ASP A 174 27.52 7.74 -22.08
N ARG A 175 26.53 6.93 -21.68
CA ARG A 175 26.72 5.51 -21.34
C ARG A 175 27.07 4.68 -22.58
N ILE A 176 26.36 4.90 -23.70
CA ILE A 176 26.66 4.28 -24.99
C ILE A 176 28.08 4.65 -25.45
N ASN A 177 28.46 5.92 -25.36
CA ASN A 177 29.78 6.39 -25.75
C ASN A 177 30.90 5.75 -24.91
N ARG A 178 30.64 5.47 -23.63
CA ARG A 178 31.61 4.85 -22.72
C ARG A 178 31.70 3.33 -22.86
N GLN A 179 30.57 2.65 -23.06
CA GLN A 179 30.45 1.19 -22.91
C GLN A 179 30.15 0.45 -24.22
N GLY A 180 29.72 1.18 -25.26
CA GLY A 180 29.22 0.63 -26.50
C GLY A 180 27.73 0.26 -26.42
N ILE A 181 27.10 0.13 -27.59
CA ILE A 181 25.67 -0.16 -27.74
C ILE A 181 25.30 -1.52 -27.13
N GLU A 182 26.13 -2.56 -27.35
CA GLU A 182 25.84 -3.91 -26.88
C GLU A 182 25.75 -4.00 -25.35
N GLU A 183 26.74 -3.43 -24.65
CA GLU A 183 26.76 -3.41 -23.19
C GLU A 183 25.66 -2.51 -22.62
N ALA A 184 25.40 -1.35 -23.24
CA ALA A 184 24.30 -0.48 -22.85
C ALA A 184 22.93 -1.16 -23.03
N THR A 185 22.74 -1.93 -24.11
CA THR A 185 21.50 -2.67 -24.36
C THR A 185 21.31 -3.77 -23.32
N LYS A 186 22.38 -4.51 -23.01
CA LYS A 186 22.35 -5.58 -22.00
C LYS A 186 22.05 -5.03 -20.60
N LYS A 187 22.60 -3.87 -20.26
CA LYS A 187 22.47 -3.29 -18.92
C LYS A 187 21.19 -2.48 -18.73
N TYR A 188 20.72 -1.77 -19.75
CA TYR A 188 19.60 -0.83 -19.63
C TYR A 188 18.36 -1.23 -20.44
N GLY A 189 18.41 -2.31 -21.22
CA GLY A 189 17.23 -2.81 -21.93
C GLY A 189 16.14 -3.21 -20.93
N GLY A 190 14.95 -2.60 -21.04
CA GLY A 190 13.86 -2.78 -20.08
C GLY A 190 13.93 -1.86 -18.85
N GLU A 191 14.99 -1.09 -18.67
CA GLU A 191 15.11 -0.17 -17.52
C GLU A 191 14.28 1.10 -17.68
N ASN A 192 13.98 1.73 -16.54
CA ASN A 192 13.24 2.97 -16.48
C ASN A 192 14.14 4.20 -16.69
N PHE A 193 13.64 5.14 -17.49
CA PHE A 193 14.28 6.42 -17.79
C PHE A 193 13.29 7.57 -17.57
N ARG A 194 13.84 8.75 -17.35
CA ARG A 194 13.15 10.03 -17.52
C ARG A 194 13.53 10.58 -18.88
N LEU A 195 12.53 10.88 -19.69
CA LEU A 195 12.72 11.64 -20.93
C LEU A 195 12.80 13.14 -20.59
N ASP A 196 13.94 13.75 -20.85
CA ASP A 196 14.18 15.19 -20.69
C ASP A 196 13.54 15.97 -21.85
N ARG A 197 12.46 16.67 -21.53
CA ARG A 197 11.63 17.50 -22.42
C ARG A 197 10.90 18.56 -21.56
N PRO A 198 10.15 19.53 -22.14
CA PRO A 198 9.46 20.57 -21.38
C PRO A 198 8.61 20.03 -20.21
N GLU A 199 7.93 18.91 -20.45
CA GLU A 199 7.18 18.15 -19.46
C GLU A 199 7.83 16.77 -19.31
N PRO A 200 8.77 16.61 -18.36
CA PRO A 200 9.51 15.37 -18.22
C PRO A 200 8.62 14.20 -17.82
N THR A 201 8.83 13.03 -18.43
CA THR A 201 7.93 11.88 -18.26
C THR A 201 8.75 10.60 -18.11
N LYS A 202 8.27 9.67 -17.28
CA LYS A 202 8.85 8.32 -17.17
C LYS A 202 8.60 7.52 -18.45
N CYS A 203 9.61 6.80 -18.91
CA CYS A 203 9.52 5.84 -20.00
C CYS A 203 10.41 4.62 -19.73
N THR A 204 10.21 3.55 -20.49
CA THR A 204 11.06 2.36 -20.42
C THR A 204 11.85 2.21 -21.71
N LEU A 205 13.15 1.90 -21.61
CA LEU A 205 13.99 1.68 -22.79
C LEU A 205 13.62 0.35 -23.46
N HIS A 206 13.11 0.42 -24.69
CA HIS A 206 12.71 -0.76 -25.45
C HIS A 206 13.85 -1.32 -26.30
N GLY A 207 14.68 -0.46 -26.87
CA GLY A 207 15.81 -0.90 -27.69
C GLY A 207 16.70 0.25 -28.16
N ILE A 208 17.91 -0.11 -28.57
CA ILE A 208 18.91 0.80 -29.14
C ILE A 208 19.21 0.32 -30.57
N SER A 209 19.04 1.18 -31.56
CA SER A 209 19.32 0.85 -32.96
C SER A 209 20.81 0.85 -33.25
N THR A 210 21.29 -0.15 -34.00
CA THR A 210 22.64 -0.18 -34.57
C THR A 210 22.70 0.34 -36.00
N GLU A 211 21.55 0.57 -36.63
CA GLU A 211 21.45 0.88 -38.06
C GLU A 211 20.91 2.28 -38.34
N LYS A 212 20.08 2.82 -37.44
CA LYS A 212 19.44 4.12 -37.58
C LYS A 212 20.01 5.14 -36.60
N LYS A 213 20.04 6.39 -37.04
CA LYS A 213 20.46 7.55 -36.26
C LYS A 213 19.27 8.44 -35.95
N VAL A 214 19.43 9.31 -34.95
CA VAL A 214 18.41 10.31 -34.61
C VAL A 214 18.14 11.32 -35.74
N SER A 215 19.07 11.49 -36.69
CA SER A 215 18.89 12.30 -37.90
C SER A 215 18.02 11.64 -38.98
N ASP A 216 17.76 10.34 -38.88
CA ASP A 216 16.91 9.65 -39.84
C ASP A 216 15.44 10.01 -39.61
N LYS A 217 14.66 10.16 -40.69
CA LYS A 217 13.23 10.53 -40.61
C LYS A 217 12.40 9.30 -40.24
N THR A 218 12.04 9.17 -38.96
CA THR A 218 11.32 8.00 -38.43
C THR A 218 10.01 8.32 -37.73
N ILE A 219 9.78 9.58 -37.35
CA ILE A 219 8.55 10.02 -36.68
C ILE A 219 7.52 10.44 -37.73
N ASP A 220 6.38 9.77 -37.74
CA ASP A 220 5.21 10.20 -38.51
C ASP A 220 4.51 11.35 -37.78
N PHE A 221 4.48 12.52 -38.42
CA PHE A 221 3.83 13.72 -37.90
C PHE A 221 2.71 14.19 -38.87
N GLY A 222 1.86 13.24 -39.27
CA GLY A 222 0.70 13.49 -40.11
C GLY A 222 1.06 13.50 -41.59
N ASP A 223 1.28 14.68 -42.17
CA ASP A 223 1.57 14.82 -43.61
C ASP A 223 3.08 14.74 -43.92
N GLU A 224 3.93 14.65 -42.90
CA GLU A 224 5.39 14.62 -43.05
C GLU A 224 6.07 13.63 -42.11
N MET A 225 7.24 13.14 -42.56
CA MET A 225 8.14 12.35 -41.73
C MET A 225 9.25 13.26 -41.17
N LEU A 226 9.36 13.30 -39.85
CA LEU A 226 10.36 14.06 -39.12
C LEU A 226 11.44 13.12 -38.56
N SER A 227 12.67 13.62 -38.48
CA SER A 227 13.71 13.04 -37.63
C SER A 227 13.44 13.39 -36.16
N VAL A 228 14.05 12.67 -35.23
CA VAL A 228 13.94 12.97 -33.79
C VAL A 228 14.43 14.40 -33.50
N LEU A 229 15.50 14.83 -34.17
CA LEU A 229 16.03 16.19 -34.03
C LEU A 229 15.05 17.26 -34.54
N GLU A 230 14.47 17.06 -35.73
CA GLU A 230 13.45 17.98 -36.28
C GLU A 230 12.22 18.06 -35.37
N PHE A 231 11.78 16.90 -34.84
CA PHE A 231 10.66 16.83 -33.90
C PHE A 231 10.97 17.57 -32.60
N ALA A 232 12.12 17.30 -31.98
CA ALA A 232 12.52 17.97 -30.74
C ALA A 232 12.63 19.49 -30.93
N GLN A 233 13.17 19.96 -32.05
CA GLN A 233 13.27 21.39 -32.36
C GLN A 233 11.89 22.08 -32.45
N ARG A 234 10.87 21.35 -32.93
CA ARG A 234 9.52 21.88 -33.14
C ARG A 234 8.65 21.79 -31.89
N GLU A 235 8.64 20.63 -31.23
CA GLU A 235 7.73 20.33 -30.13
C GLU A 235 8.33 20.61 -28.76
N TYR A 236 9.66 20.45 -28.61
CA TYR A 236 10.34 20.73 -27.34
C TYR A 236 10.97 22.12 -27.35
N GLY A 237 11.58 22.52 -28.46
CA GLY A 237 12.30 23.79 -28.62
C GLY A 237 13.82 23.62 -28.67
N SER A 238 14.53 24.71 -28.95
CA SER A 238 15.99 24.67 -29.18
C SER A 238 16.79 24.18 -27.98
N GLU A 239 16.34 24.45 -26.75
CA GLU A 239 17.04 24.03 -25.53
C GLU A 239 17.24 22.50 -25.46
N TRP A 240 16.26 21.72 -25.91
CA TRP A 240 16.37 20.25 -25.95
C TRP A 240 16.99 19.76 -27.24
N ALA A 241 16.66 20.37 -28.38
CA ALA A 241 17.25 20.00 -29.65
C ALA A 241 18.78 20.16 -29.68
N ASP A 242 19.32 21.19 -29.02
CA ASP A 242 20.76 21.45 -28.93
C ASP A 242 21.52 20.40 -28.10
N LYS A 243 20.81 19.58 -27.30
CA LYS A 243 21.40 18.46 -26.53
C LYS A 243 21.60 17.20 -27.39
N ILE A 244 20.95 17.11 -28.55
CA ILE A 244 20.91 15.92 -29.39
C ILE A 244 22.07 15.94 -30.38
N ASP A 245 22.94 14.92 -30.33
CA ASP A 245 23.93 14.70 -31.38
C ASP A 245 23.26 14.00 -32.58
N PRO A 246 23.23 14.60 -33.78
CA PRO A 246 22.58 14.00 -34.95
C PRO A 246 23.12 12.63 -35.34
N ASP A 247 24.36 12.31 -34.95
CA ASP A 247 25.02 11.05 -35.30
C ASP A 247 24.82 9.93 -34.27
N GLU A 248 24.18 10.20 -33.14
CA GLU A 248 23.91 9.20 -32.11
C GLU A 248 22.86 8.18 -32.56
N PRO A 249 22.90 6.94 -32.02
CA PRO A 249 21.95 5.91 -32.40
C PRO A 249 20.53 6.28 -32.02
N LEU A 250 19.57 5.90 -32.87
CA LEU A 250 18.16 6.00 -32.55
C LEU A 250 17.81 5.03 -31.42
N VAL A 251 17.03 5.48 -30.43
CA VAL A 251 16.52 4.61 -29.37
C VAL A 251 15.01 4.57 -29.39
N GLN A 252 14.44 3.45 -28.95
CA GLN A 252 13.01 3.27 -28.84
C GLN A 252 12.64 3.18 -27.37
N ILE A 253 11.61 3.91 -26.96
CA ILE A 253 11.08 3.93 -25.60
C ILE A 253 9.59 3.56 -25.58
N ARG A 254 9.05 3.20 -24.43
CA ARG A 254 7.60 3.01 -24.24
C ARG A 254 7.09 3.83 -23.06
N PHE A 255 5.86 4.33 -23.20
CA PHE A 255 5.10 4.94 -22.12
C PHE A 255 4.05 3.94 -21.65
N GLY A 256 4.35 3.20 -20.59
CA GLY A 256 3.50 2.10 -20.14
C GLY A 256 3.31 1.04 -21.23
N ASN A 257 2.05 0.75 -21.58
CA ASN A 257 1.69 -0.24 -22.61
C ASN A 257 1.57 0.36 -24.03
N SER A 258 2.11 1.57 -24.26
CA SER A 258 2.09 2.19 -25.59
C SER A 258 2.96 1.44 -26.60
N ASP A 259 2.70 1.70 -27.89
CA ASP A 259 3.65 1.35 -28.94
C ASP A 259 5.01 2.04 -28.70
N PRO A 260 6.11 1.43 -29.19
CA PRO A 260 7.43 2.05 -29.12
C PRO A 260 7.45 3.41 -29.82
N TYR A 261 8.07 4.38 -29.15
CA TYR A 261 8.27 5.74 -29.61
C TYR A 261 9.77 6.00 -29.82
N ASP A 262 10.12 6.55 -30.99
CA ASP A 262 11.51 6.83 -31.35
C ASP A 262 12.00 8.13 -30.70
N THR A 263 13.17 8.10 -30.07
CA THR A 263 13.76 9.27 -29.39
C THR A 263 15.29 9.25 -29.43
N SER A 264 15.88 10.22 -28.73
CA SER A 264 17.32 10.45 -28.63
C SER A 264 17.87 9.91 -27.29
N PRO A 265 18.98 9.15 -27.29
CA PRO A 265 19.61 8.71 -26.05
C PRO A 265 20.19 9.87 -25.21
N SER A 266 20.49 11.02 -25.81
CA SER A 266 20.94 12.22 -25.08
C SER A 266 19.85 12.82 -24.20
N LEU A 267 18.56 12.55 -24.50
CA LEU A 267 17.43 13.00 -23.69
C LEU A 267 16.98 11.98 -22.63
N LEU A 268 17.69 10.85 -22.47
CA LEU A 268 17.29 9.80 -21.55
C LEU A 268 18.19 9.74 -20.32
N ASN A 269 17.61 10.05 -19.16
CA ASN A 269 18.29 9.94 -17.85
C ASN A 269 17.76 8.74 -17.07
N ALA A 270 18.64 7.81 -16.71
CA ALA A 270 18.24 6.60 -15.99
C ALA A 270 17.62 6.93 -14.63
N SER A 271 16.57 6.19 -14.26
CA SER A 271 15.96 6.19 -12.94
C SER A 271 15.90 4.75 -12.44
N PRO A 272 16.31 4.45 -11.20
CA PRO A 272 16.30 3.08 -10.71
C PRO A 272 14.85 2.56 -10.66
N GLU A 273 14.63 1.33 -11.15
CA GLU A 273 13.38 0.61 -10.96
C GLU A 273 13.26 0.12 -9.52
N GLU A 274 14.30 -0.54 -9.02
CA GLU A 274 14.40 -0.99 -7.63
C GLU A 274 15.45 -0.20 -6.85
N LEU A 275 15.11 0.14 -5.60
CA LEU A 275 16.03 0.83 -4.72
C LEU A 275 16.90 -0.18 -3.98
N ASN A 276 18.20 -0.16 -4.28
CA ASN A 276 19.19 -0.89 -3.47
C ASN A 276 19.26 -0.33 -2.04
N HIS A 277 19.94 -1.03 -1.13
CA HIS A 277 20.04 -0.63 0.28
C HIS A 277 20.56 0.80 0.51
N ARG A 278 21.45 1.32 -0.35
CA ARG A 278 22.00 2.69 -0.24
C ARG A 278 20.96 3.72 -0.64
N LEU A 279 20.26 3.50 -1.75
CA LEU A 279 19.19 4.38 -2.21
C LEU A 279 18.02 4.39 -1.23
N THR A 280 17.63 3.23 -0.72
CA THR A 280 16.61 3.12 0.34
C THR A 280 17.03 3.87 1.59
N SER A 281 18.30 3.74 2.00
CA SER A 281 18.83 4.48 3.15
C SER A 281 18.78 5.99 2.94
N GLU A 282 19.13 6.45 1.74
CA GLU A 282 19.11 7.87 1.38
C GLU A 282 17.69 8.45 1.30
N ALA A 283 16.70 7.64 0.92
CA ALA A 283 15.30 8.05 0.89
C ALA A 283 14.65 8.09 2.29
N ALA A 284 15.20 7.36 3.25
CA ALA A 284 14.65 7.20 4.60
C ALA A 284 15.04 8.37 5.54
N LEU A 285 14.47 9.55 5.29
CA LEU A 285 14.63 10.74 6.14
C LEU A 285 14.09 10.49 7.56
N SER A 286 14.85 10.91 8.57
CA SER A 286 14.40 10.93 9.97
C SER A 286 13.17 11.85 10.15
N ALA A 287 12.43 11.64 11.23
CA ALA A 287 11.25 12.45 11.55
C ALA A 287 11.57 13.96 11.56
N LYS A 288 12.67 14.35 12.19
CA LYS A 288 13.15 15.75 12.26
C LYS A 288 13.49 16.32 10.87
N GLU A 289 14.28 15.59 10.08
CA GLU A 289 14.67 16.04 8.75
C GLU A 289 13.46 16.22 7.84
N ARG A 290 12.52 15.28 7.93
CA ARG A 290 11.25 15.32 7.19
C ARG A 290 10.39 16.51 7.61
N GLN A 291 10.18 16.70 8.91
CA GLN A 291 9.40 17.82 9.44
C GLN A 291 10.02 19.17 9.02
N LYS A 292 11.35 19.31 9.15
CA LYS A 292 12.06 20.51 8.72
C LYS A 292 11.94 20.76 7.21
N ALA A 293 12.03 19.73 6.39
CA ALA A 293 11.86 19.86 4.95
C ALA A 293 10.45 20.33 4.58
N ILE A 294 9.42 19.78 5.22
CA ILE A 294 8.02 20.16 5.02
C ILE A 294 7.78 21.61 5.48
N GLN A 295 8.30 21.98 6.66
CA GLN A 295 8.20 23.35 7.18
C GLN A 295 8.88 24.37 6.25
N ASN A 296 10.04 24.04 5.67
CA ASN A 296 10.70 24.89 4.69
C ASN A 296 9.90 25.05 3.38
N PHE A 297 9.11 24.04 3.00
CA PHE A 297 8.24 24.10 1.83
C PHE A 297 7.01 24.98 2.13
N ILE A 298 6.32 24.73 3.25
CA ILE A 298 5.14 25.50 3.66
C ILE A 298 5.49 26.96 3.95
N GLY A 299 6.66 27.25 4.52
CA GLY A 299 7.10 28.63 4.74
C GLY A 299 7.29 29.46 3.46
N ARG A 300 7.11 28.88 2.26
CA ARG A 300 7.04 29.59 0.97
C ARG A 300 5.62 29.93 0.54
N ILE A 301 4.61 29.39 1.23
CA ILE A 301 3.19 29.45 0.92
C ILE A 301 2.45 30.02 2.15
N HIS A 302 2.39 31.34 2.27
CA HIS A 302 1.59 31.98 3.32
C HIS A 302 0.09 32.05 2.96
N TYR A 303 -0.19 32.10 1.66
CA TYR A 303 -1.54 32.02 1.11
C TYR A 303 -1.48 31.41 -0.28
N ILE A 304 -2.60 30.86 -0.74
CA ILE A 304 -2.80 30.31 -2.08
C ILE A 304 -3.78 31.24 -2.80
N GLN A 305 -3.37 31.77 -3.94
CA GLN A 305 -4.24 32.62 -4.75
C GLN A 305 -5.18 31.73 -5.58
N VAL A 306 -6.49 31.89 -5.40
CA VAL A 306 -7.52 31.24 -6.20
C VAL A 306 -8.40 32.37 -6.74
N GLU A 307 -8.32 32.64 -8.05
CA GLU A 307 -8.87 33.86 -8.66
C GLU A 307 -8.35 35.15 -7.99
N ASP A 308 -9.27 36.05 -7.60
CA ASP A 308 -9.05 37.25 -6.81
C ASP A 308 -8.97 36.96 -5.30
N GLU A 309 -9.32 35.74 -4.87
CA GLU A 309 -9.40 35.36 -3.46
C GLU A 309 -8.10 34.73 -2.93
N LYS A 310 -7.88 34.92 -1.63
CA LYS A 310 -6.71 34.39 -0.91
C LYS A 310 -7.13 33.36 0.10
N VAL A 311 -6.74 32.12 -0.13
CA VAL A 311 -6.85 31.04 0.85
C VAL A 311 -5.63 31.11 1.77
N SER A 312 -5.82 31.49 3.03
CA SER A 312 -4.71 31.55 4.00
C SER A 312 -4.25 30.14 4.36
N VAL A 313 -2.94 29.95 4.57
CA VAL A 313 -2.36 28.69 5.02
C VAL A 313 -1.71 28.90 6.39
N SER A 314 -2.01 28.04 7.35
CA SER A 314 -1.34 28.06 8.66
C SER A 314 0.17 27.78 8.52
N ASP A 315 0.99 28.51 9.27
CA ASP A 315 2.43 28.25 9.39
C ASP A 315 2.71 26.99 10.25
N ASP A 316 1.84 26.71 11.21
CA ASP A 316 1.97 25.57 12.13
C ASP A 316 1.20 24.35 11.62
N GLY A 317 1.79 23.17 11.83
CA GLY A 317 1.12 21.91 11.54
C GLY A 317 -0.06 21.67 12.48
N VAL A 318 -1.13 21.07 11.96
CA VAL A 318 -2.35 20.72 12.69
C VAL A 318 -2.00 19.88 13.92
N ARG A 319 -2.58 20.28 15.07
CA ARG A 319 -2.53 19.53 16.32
C ARG A 319 -3.87 18.86 16.54
N PRO A 320 -3.95 17.53 16.46
CA PRO A 320 -5.17 16.79 16.74
C PRO A 320 -5.69 17.11 18.15
N THR A 321 -7.01 17.26 18.27
CA THR A 321 -7.69 17.53 19.55
C THR A 321 -7.64 16.31 20.47
N GLU A 322 -7.72 15.12 19.89
CA GLU A 322 -7.59 13.84 20.57
C GLU A 322 -6.41 13.04 19.99
N GLN A 323 -5.45 12.73 20.85
CA GLN A 323 -4.19 12.09 20.48
C GLN A 323 -3.54 11.45 21.71
N GLY A 324 -2.73 10.44 21.49
CA GLY A 324 -2.12 9.71 22.59
C GLY A 324 -1.29 8.54 22.11
N ASP A 325 -1.08 7.61 23.03
CA ASP A 325 -0.34 6.39 22.81
C ASP A 325 -1.21 5.27 23.36
N PHE A 326 -1.55 4.29 22.53
CA PHE A 326 -2.22 3.08 22.98
C PHE A 326 -1.25 2.22 23.77
N ASP A 327 -1.77 1.58 24.82
CA ASP A 327 -1.03 0.56 25.56
C ASP A 327 -0.86 -0.69 24.69
N TYR A 328 0.26 -1.38 24.87
CA TYR A 328 0.46 -2.68 24.24
C TYR A 328 -0.57 -3.67 24.80
N PRO A 329 -1.11 -4.58 23.97
CA PRO A 329 -2.00 -5.63 24.43
C PRO A 329 -1.24 -6.57 25.36
N ASP A 330 -1.93 -7.02 26.39
CA ASP A 330 -1.49 -8.13 27.19
C ASP A 330 -1.53 -9.42 26.35
N LEU A 331 -0.45 -10.19 26.35
CA LEU A 331 -0.34 -11.43 25.59
C LEU A 331 -0.32 -12.63 26.52
N ALA A 332 -1.20 -13.61 26.27
CA ALA A 332 -1.25 -14.88 26.98
C ALA A 332 -0.38 -15.93 26.30
N PHE A 333 0.40 -16.67 27.08
CA PHE A 333 1.30 -17.76 26.67
C PHE A 333 0.87 -19.10 27.30
N GLY A 334 1.67 -20.15 27.12
CA GLY A 334 1.44 -21.42 27.80
C GLY A 334 1.36 -21.26 29.33
N ASN A 335 0.67 -22.19 29.99
CA ASN A 335 0.39 -22.14 31.44
C ASN A 335 -0.40 -20.90 31.92
N ASP A 336 -1.10 -20.21 31.01
CA ASP A 336 -1.88 -19.00 31.29
C ASP A 336 -1.02 -17.81 31.80
N GLU A 337 0.28 -17.81 31.50
CA GLU A 337 1.18 -16.70 31.84
C GLU A 337 0.96 -15.50 30.91
N VAL A 338 0.98 -14.29 31.47
CA VAL A 338 0.62 -13.06 30.76
C VAL A 338 1.80 -12.09 30.71
N LEU A 339 2.09 -11.60 29.51
CA LEU A 339 3.05 -10.52 29.27
C LEU A 339 2.30 -9.19 29.19
N SER A 340 2.62 -8.26 30.09
CA SER A 340 1.98 -6.94 30.20
C SER A 340 2.99 -5.82 30.32
N THR A 341 2.83 -4.71 29.59
CA THR A 341 3.71 -3.55 29.76
C THR A 341 3.52 -2.90 31.13
N GLY A 342 4.62 -2.47 31.76
CA GLY A 342 4.63 -1.90 33.12
C GLY A 342 4.62 -2.94 34.24
N ALA A 343 4.52 -4.24 33.91
CA ALA A 343 4.67 -5.33 34.87
C ALA A 343 6.13 -5.82 34.94
N PRO A 344 6.55 -6.44 36.06
CA PRO A 344 7.80 -7.22 36.10
C PRO A 344 7.74 -8.37 35.09
N ASN A 345 8.84 -8.65 34.40
CA ASN A 345 9.00 -9.82 33.54
C ASN A 345 8.92 -11.09 34.41
N ALA A 346 8.01 -12.02 34.10
CA ALA A 346 7.82 -13.24 34.88
C ALA A 346 9.03 -14.19 34.81
N VAL A 347 9.79 -14.15 33.71
CA VAL A 347 11.01 -14.94 33.50
C VAL A 347 12.21 -14.37 34.28
N ASP A 348 12.38 -13.05 34.23
CA ASP A 348 13.37 -12.30 35.04
C ASP A 348 12.71 -11.13 35.79
N PRO A 349 12.27 -11.33 37.05
CA PRO A 349 11.59 -10.30 37.83
C PRO A 349 12.42 -9.05 38.13
N SER A 350 13.72 -9.03 37.82
CA SER A 350 14.56 -7.84 37.93
C SER A 350 14.37 -6.85 36.77
N GLN A 351 13.72 -7.28 35.69
CA GLN A 351 13.43 -6.51 34.49
C GLN A 351 11.95 -6.11 34.45
N GLU A 352 11.65 -4.85 34.11
CA GLU A 352 10.30 -4.38 33.81
C GLU A 352 10.02 -4.51 32.31
N VAL A 353 8.81 -4.92 31.96
CA VAL A 353 8.34 -5.03 30.58
C VAL A 353 7.98 -3.65 30.05
N HIS A 354 8.57 -3.25 28.92
CA HIS A 354 8.27 -1.99 28.26
C HIS A 354 8.42 -2.11 26.73
N PRO A 355 7.85 -1.18 25.92
CA PRO A 355 7.86 -1.29 24.46
C PRO A 355 9.24 -1.58 23.82
N GLY A 356 10.34 -1.07 24.41
CA GLY A 356 11.71 -1.29 23.94
C GLY A 356 12.32 -2.66 24.18
N ASN A 357 11.79 -3.47 25.10
CA ASN A 357 12.24 -4.83 25.33
C ASN A 357 11.16 -5.88 25.05
N TRP A 358 9.93 -5.44 24.75
CA TRP A 358 8.77 -6.29 24.46
C TRP A 358 9.09 -7.48 23.56
N ARG A 359 9.72 -7.25 22.40
CA ARG A 359 10.14 -8.27 21.45
C ARG A 359 10.96 -9.39 22.11
N TRP A 360 11.98 -9.01 22.88
CA TRP A 360 12.90 -9.96 23.50
C TRP A 360 12.20 -10.75 24.60
N ILE A 361 11.38 -10.08 25.41
CA ILE A 361 10.61 -10.74 26.46
C ILE A 361 9.54 -11.68 25.88
N THR A 362 8.92 -11.34 24.73
CA THR A 362 8.01 -12.25 24.02
C THR A 362 8.69 -13.58 23.69
N ARG A 363 9.97 -13.54 23.30
CA ARG A 363 10.74 -14.77 23.08
C ARG A 363 11.08 -15.49 24.38
N ASP A 364 11.49 -14.78 25.43
CA ASP A 364 11.75 -15.39 26.74
C ASP A 364 10.51 -16.13 27.26
N TYR A 365 9.32 -15.55 27.10
CA TYR A 365 8.05 -16.18 27.46
C TYR A 365 7.75 -17.42 26.61
N LEU A 366 8.07 -17.41 25.31
CA LEU A 366 7.91 -18.60 24.46
C LEU A 366 8.89 -19.71 24.81
N GLU A 367 10.12 -19.37 25.18
CA GLU A 367 11.13 -20.35 25.58
C GLU A 367 10.84 -20.94 26.97
N GLU A 368 10.32 -20.15 27.91
CA GLU A 368 10.00 -20.61 29.27
C GLU A 368 8.63 -21.28 29.38
N TYR A 369 7.58 -20.66 28.82
CA TYR A 369 6.19 -21.09 29.00
C TYR A 369 5.60 -21.82 27.79
N GLY A 370 6.22 -21.67 26.62
CA GLY A 370 5.77 -22.29 25.39
C GLY A 370 4.54 -21.64 24.76
N PHE A 371 4.04 -22.30 23.72
CA PHE A 371 2.87 -21.84 22.96
C PHE A 371 1.61 -21.83 23.82
N TRP A 372 0.86 -20.74 23.72
CA TRP A 372 -0.47 -20.64 24.33
C TRP A 372 -1.44 -21.74 23.88
N GLU A 373 -1.45 -22.04 22.58
CA GLU A 373 -2.18 -23.20 22.05
C GLU A 373 -1.27 -24.09 21.22
N SER A 374 -1.21 -25.37 21.59
CA SER A 374 -0.36 -26.37 20.94
C SER A 374 -1.17 -27.49 20.29
N GLN A 375 -0.70 -27.99 19.15
CA GLN A 375 -1.18 -29.24 18.56
C GLN A 375 -0.42 -30.42 19.14
N ARG A 376 -1.15 -31.34 19.78
CA ARG A 376 -0.57 -32.54 20.40
C ARG A 376 -0.39 -33.71 19.41
N LYS A 377 -0.86 -33.56 18.17
CA LYS A 377 -0.70 -34.56 17.12
C LYS A 377 0.76 -34.54 16.64
N LEU A 378 1.33 -35.74 16.47
CA LEU A 378 2.58 -35.89 15.72
C LEU A 378 2.29 -35.64 14.24
N SER A 379 2.84 -34.57 13.70
CA SER A 379 2.65 -34.15 12.31
C SER A 379 3.65 -34.83 11.37
N GLU A 380 3.15 -35.30 10.24
CA GLU A 380 3.93 -35.84 9.13
C GLU A 380 4.42 -34.71 8.22
N ILE A 381 5.71 -34.35 8.31
CA ILE A 381 6.30 -33.28 7.50
C ILE A 381 7.15 -33.88 6.38
N VAL A 382 7.00 -33.36 5.17
CA VAL A 382 7.92 -33.60 4.05
C VAL A 382 8.95 -32.48 3.96
N LEU A 383 10.21 -32.86 3.78
CA LEU A 383 11.34 -31.98 3.52
C LEU A 383 11.57 -31.90 2.01
N VAL A 384 11.41 -30.71 1.45
CA VAL A 384 11.59 -30.42 0.03
C VAL A 384 12.88 -29.64 -0.18
N TYR A 385 13.71 -30.00 -1.17
CA TYR A 385 15.03 -29.41 -1.36
C TYR A 385 15.51 -29.46 -2.83
N PRO A 386 16.46 -28.60 -3.25
CA PRO A 386 17.02 -28.67 -4.59
C PRO A 386 18.14 -29.71 -4.68
N GLY A 387 18.39 -30.19 -5.89
CA GLY A 387 19.39 -31.21 -6.18
C GLY A 387 20.79 -30.82 -5.67
N GLY A 388 21.38 -31.69 -4.86
CA GLY A 388 22.70 -31.46 -4.26
C GLY A 388 22.68 -30.78 -2.88
N GLU A 389 21.53 -30.33 -2.38
CA GLU A 389 21.41 -29.66 -1.07
C GLU A 389 20.73 -30.55 0.01
N GLU A 390 20.56 -31.85 -0.22
CA GLU A 390 19.86 -32.77 0.70
C GLU A 390 20.40 -32.69 2.15
N THR A 391 21.72 -32.80 2.33
CA THR A 391 22.34 -32.73 3.66
C THR A 391 22.06 -31.40 4.36
N ARG A 392 22.05 -30.31 3.61
CA ARG A 392 21.77 -28.98 4.16
C ARG A 392 20.31 -28.84 4.57
N ALA A 393 19.40 -29.37 3.76
CA ALA A 393 17.99 -29.42 4.09
C ALA A 393 17.72 -30.29 5.33
N GLU A 394 18.44 -31.42 5.47
CA GLU A 394 18.36 -32.26 6.67
C GLU A 394 18.81 -31.49 7.91
N ASN A 395 19.93 -30.75 7.84
CA ASN A 395 20.38 -29.89 8.93
C ASN A 395 19.31 -28.86 9.31
N LEU A 396 18.71 -28.17 8.32
CA LEU A 396 17.62 -27.21 8.55
C LEU A 396 16.44 -27.88 9.28
N TYR A 397 16.04 -29.07 8.83
CA TYR A 397 14.95 -29.81 9.46
C TYR A 397 15.27 -30.17 10.92
N GLN A 398 16.50 -30.61 11.21
CA GLN A 398 16.91 -30.91 12.59
C GLN A 398 16.88 -29.65 13.45
N ASP A 399 17.44 -28.53 12.98
CA ASP A 399 17.45 -27.26 13.70
C ASP A 399 16.02 -26.78 14.02
N VAL A 400 15.12 -26.82 13.04
CA VAL A 400 13.70 -26.47 13.23
C VAL A 400 13.01 -27.42 14.20
N ARG A 401 13.27 -28.73 14.12
CA ARG A 401 12.69 -29.73 15.05
C ARG A 401 13.18 -29.51 16.47
N GLU A 402 14.48 -29.27 16.66
CA GLU A 402 15.06 -28.99 17.97
C GLU A 402 14.43 -27.74 18.57
N LYS A 403 14.29 -26.68 17.77
CA LYS A 403 13.64 -25.46 18.20
C LYS A 403 12.16 -25.67 18.57
N LEU A 404 11.39 -26.39 17.75
CA LEU A 404 10.00 -26.77 18.07
C LEU A 404 9.90 -27.63 19.34
N SER A 405 10.91 -28.46 19.61
CA SER A 405 10.95 -29.28 20.84
C SER A 405 11.26 -28.44 22.08
N GLU A 406 12.03 -27.37 21.92
CA GLU A 406 12.36 -26.39 22.97
C GLU A 406 11.16 -25.53 23.34
N ILE A 407 10.53 -24.86 22.35
CA ILE A 407 9.44 -23.90 22.59
C ILE A 407 8.04 -24.52 22.57
N GLY A 408 7.90 -25.75 22.08
CA GLY A 408 6.63 -26.46 21.94
C GLY A 408 5.82 -26.04 20.70
N GLY A 409 4.48 -26.09 20.83
CA GLY A 409 3.55 -25.75 19.74
C GLY A 409 3.13 -26.95 18.89
N VAL A 410 4.08 -27.67 18.28
CA VAL A 410 3.80 -28.85 17.44
C VAL A 410 4.86 -29.94 17.64
N GLN A 411 4.49 -31.20 17.39
CA GLN A 411 5.44 -32.31 17.37
C GLN A 411 5.61 -32.81 15.93
N ILE A 412 6.86 -32.90 15.44
CA ILE A 412 7.18 -33.42 14.12
C ILE A 412 8.12 -34.62 14.24
N ARG A 413 8.12 -35.49 13.21
CA ARG A 413 8.91 -36.74 13.23
C ARG A 413 10.41 -36.50 13.28
N SER A 414 11.13 -37.49 13.80
CA SER A 414 12.59 -37.41 13.82
C SER A 414 13.22 -37.55 12.44
N ASP A 415 12.63 -38.39 11.60
CA ASP A 415 13.06 -38.68 10.22
C ASP A 415 11.90 -38.28 9.28
N PRO A 416 12.04 -37.17 8.53
CA PRO A 416 11.02 -36.72 7.61
C PRO A 416 11.07 -37.51 6.30
N HIS A 417 9.95 -37.49 5.59
CA HIS A 417 9.99 -37.79 4.16
C HIS A 417 10.79 -36.71 3.43
N ARG A 418 11.44 -37.10 2.32
CA ARG A 418 12.40 -36.27 1.59
C ARG A 418 12.11 -36.36 0.10
N VAL A 419 12.12 -35.23 -0.59
CA VAL A 419 11.94 -35.20 -2.04
C VAL A 419 12.71 -34.02 -2.67
N CYS A 420 13.41 -34.31 -3.76
CA CYS A 420 14.13 -33.34 -4.57
C CYS A 420 13.15 -32.65 -5.55
N TYR A 421 12.90 -31.35 -5.42
CA TYR A 421 11.96 -30.66 -6.32
C TYR A 421 12.56 -30.32 -7.68
N THR A 422 13.89 -30.26 -7.81
CA THR A 422 14.55 -29.99 -9.10
C THR A 422 14.62 -31.23 -10.00
N ASP A 423 14.34 -32.42 -9.46
CA ASP A 423 14.07 -33.62 -10.26
C ASP A 423 12.55 -33.77 -10.40
N GLN A 424 11.99 -33.15 -11.45
CA GLN A 424 10.54 -33.10 -11.63
C GLN A 424 9.88 -34.49 -11.70
N VAL A 425 10.58 -35.49 -12.25
CA VAL A 425 10.01 -36.85 -12.38
C VAL A 425 9.91 -37.49 -11.00
N GLU A 426 10.98 -37.41 -10.21
CA GLU A 426 10.98 -37.89 -8.82
C GLU A 426 9.93 -37.15 -7.98
N PHE A 427 9.87 -35.83 -8.11
CA PHE A 427 8.94 -34.98 -7.38
C PHE A 427 7.47 -35.34 -7.67
N ASP A 428 7.10 -35.40 -8.96
CA ASP A 428 5.73 -35.72 -9.38
C ASP A 428 5.31 -37.14 -8.96
N GLU A 429 6.20 -38.12 -9.09
CA GLU A 429 5.94 -39.50 -8.64
C GLU A 429 5.74 -39.57 -7.12
N TRP A 430 6.58 -38.86 -6.35
CA TRP A 430 6.47 -38.81 -4.90
C TRP A 430 5.18 -38.14 -4.43
N VAL A 431 4.86 -36.98 -4.99
CA VAL A 431 3.63 -36.22 -4.69
C VAL A 431 2.40 -37.09 -4.98
N ALA A 432 2.38 -37.80 -6.11
CA ALA A 432 1.27 -38.68 -6.47
C ALA A 432 1.09 -39.87 -5.51
N GLU A 433 2.18 -40.40 -4.94
CA GLU A 433 2.13 -41.54 -4.03
C GLU A 433 1.83 -41.13 -2.57
N PHE A 434 2.40 -40.02 -2.09
CA PHE A 434 2.42 -39.68 -0.67
C PHE A 434 1.81 -38.31 -0.32
N GLY A 435 1.52 -37.45 -1.30
CA GLY A 435 1.10 -36.06 -1.08
C GLY A 435 -0.16 -35.89 -0.22
N ASP A 436 -1.11 -36.84 -0.27
CA ASP A 436 -2.33 -36.79 0.55
C ASP A 436 -2.12 -37.23 2.01
N SER A 437 -0.93 -37.74 2.35
CA SER A 437 -0.62 -38.31 3.68
C SER A 437 0.18 -37.40 4.61
N ILE A 438 0.62 -36.24 4.12
CA ILE A 438 1.40 -35.27 4.89
C ILE A 438 0.50 -34.27 5.62
N ASP A 439 0.99 -33.75 6.73
CA ASP A 439 0.40 -32.64 7.48
C ASP A 439 1.01 -31.29 7.09
N GLY A 440 2.23 -31.26 6.54
CA GLY A 440 2.88 -30.05 6.08
C GLY A 440 4.21 -30.27 5.36
N VAL A 441 4.78 -29.17 4.88
CA VAL A 441 5.99 -29.10 4.06
C VAL A 441 6.98 -28.14 4.71
N LEU A 442 8.25 -28.56 4.83
CA LEU A 442 9.38 -27.69 5.11
C LEU A 442 10.29 -27.66 3.87
N GLY A 443 10.47 -26.49 3.26
CA GLY A 443 11.24 -26.31 2.04
C GLY A 443 12.57 -25.59 2.27
N LEU A 444 13.65 -26.11 1.68
CA LEU A 444 14.85 -25.34 1.37
C LEU A 444 14.75 -24.98 -0.12
N ILE A 445 14.68 -23.70 -0.49
CA ILE A 445 14.45 -23.30 -1.89
C ILE A 445 15.54 -22.35 -2.45
N GLU A 446 15.71 -22.37 -3.76
CA GLU A 446 16.64 -21.50 -4.50
C GLU A 446 16.02 -20.13 -4.81
N GLY A 447 16.16 -19.16 -3.91
CA GLY A 447 15.80 -17.76 -4.18
C GLY A 447 14.29 -17.47 -4.27
N ASP A 448 13.94 -16.32 -4.84
CA ASP A 448 12.58 -15.75 -4.82
C ASP A 448 11.77 -16.07 -6.10
N GLY A 449 12.01 -17.22 -6.73
CA GLY A 449 11.29 -17.64 -7.93
C GLY A 449 9.89 -18.21 -7.65
N ASP A 450 9.29 -18.82 -8.66
CA ASP A 450 7.93 -19.38 -8.57
C ASP A 450 7.88 -20.75 -7.85
N GLU A 451 9.03 -21.32 -7.50
CA GLU A 451 9.17 -22.66 -6.91
C GLU A 451 8.35 -22.82 -5.62
N TYR A 452 8.29 -21.77 -4.79
CA TYR A 452 7.46 -21.77 -3.58
C TYR A 452 5.99 -22.04 -3.88
N TYR A 453 5.45 -21.40 -4.92
CA TYR A 453 4.04 -21.51 -5.30
C TYR A 453 3.76 -22.87 -5.97
N GLU A 454 4.70 -23.37 -6.78
CA GLU A 454 4.63 -24.71 -7.38
C GLU A 454 4.58 -25.81 -6.31
N ILE A 455 5.38 -25.69 -5.24
CA ILE A 455 5.37 -26.63 -4.11
C ILE A 455 4.02 -26.61 -3.38
N ILE A 456 3.44 -25.43 -3.12
CA ILE A 456 2.12 -25.32 -2.48
C ILE A 456 1.05 -26.06 -3.29
N ASP A 457 1.05 -25.86 -4.61
CA ASP A 457 0.07 -26.47 -5.50
C ASP A 457 0.27 -27.99 -5.62
N ALA A 458 1.53 -28.44 -5.72
CA ALA A 458 1.86 -29.87 -5.74
C ALA A 458 1.29 -30.60 -4.51
N PHE A 459 1.36 -29.98 -3.33
CA PHE A 459 0.80 -30.52 -2.09
C PHE A 459 -0.64 -30.06 -1.80
N GLY A 460 -1.37 -29.61 -2.81
CA GLY A 460 -2.81 -29.31 -2.72
C GLY A 460 -3.17 -28.26 -1.68
N GLY A 461 -2.28 -27.30 -1.42
CA GLY A 461 -2.42 -26.22 -0.45
C GLY A 461 -2.09 -26.62 1.00
N ALA A 462 -1.33 -27.69 1.22
CA ALA A 462 -0.89 -28.10 2.56
C ALA A 462 -0.01 -27.02 3.24
N PRO A 463 -0.04 -26.90 4.59
CA PRO A 463 0.84 -26.04 5.37
C PRO A 463 2.30 -26.09 4.88
N THR A 464 2.78 -25.00 4.30
CA THR A 464 4.12 -24.95 3.69
C THR A 464 4.94 -23.82 4.29
N GLN A 465 6.11 -24.15 4.83
CA GLN A 465 7.10 -23.19 5.32
C GLN A 465 8.42 -23.40 4.60
N TYR A 466 9.14 -22.32 4.27
CA TYR A 466 10.40 -22.42 3.53
C TYR A 466 11.48 -21.49 4.07
N VAL A 467 12.72 -21.79 3.68
CA VAL A 467 13.89 -20.94 3.89
C VAL A 467 14.72 -20.94 2.60
N ASN A 468 15.16 -19.75 2.16
CA ASN A 468 16.05 -19.65 1.01
C ASN A 468 17.44 -20.23 1.33
N THR A 469 18.04 -20.93 0.36
CA THR A 469 19.41 -21.44 0.45
C THR A 469 20.42 -20.33 0.77
N SER A 470 20.21 -19.11 0.30
CA SER A 470 21.07 -17.96 0.63
C SER A 470 20.96 -17.53 2.11
N THR A 471 19.79 -17.68 2.73
CA THR A 471 19.51 -17.31 4.13
C THR A 471 20.06 -18.37 5.10
N TYR A 472 19.94 -19.65 4.76
CA TYR A 472 20.36 -20.75 5.62
C TYR A 472 21.82 -21.15 5.39
N SER A 473 22.83 -20.36 5.80
CA SER A 473 24.24 -20.66 5.50
C SER A 473 24.95 -21.54 6.56
N GLU A 474 25.45 -22.72 6.18
CA GLU A 474 26.13 -23.67 7.09
C GLU A 474 27.44 -23.11 7.71
N HIS A 475 28.15 -22.24 7.00
CA HIS A 475 29.46 -21.71 7.43
C HIS A 475 29.37 -20.51 8.39
N ARG A 476 28.16 -19.99 8.63
CA ARG A 476 27.88 -18.93 9.63
C ARG A 476 26.76 -19.31 10.61
N GLY A 477 26.14 -20.49 10.44
CA GLY A 477 24.82 -20.80 10.97
C GLY A 477 23.77 -19.90 10.31
N ALA A 478 22.55 -20.41 10.12
CA ALA A 478 21.43 -19.47 10.11
C ALA A 478 21.44 -18.76 11.47
N SER A 479 21.15 -17.45 11.51
CA SER A 479 20.96 -16.81 12.82
C SER A 479 19.84 -17.57 13.52
N ASP A 480 19.99 -17.85 14.81
CA ASP A 480 18.98 -18.55 15.61
C ASP A 480 17.57 -17.90 15.48
N ASP A 481 17.49 -16.59 15.22
CA ASP A 481 16.26 -15.87 14.85
C ASP A 481 15.55 -16.42 13.58
N VAL A 482 16.30 -16.86 12.56
CA VAL A 482 15.74 -17.46 11.34
C VAL A 482 15.11 -18.80 11.66
N ILE A 483 15.81 -19.64 12.42
CA ILE A 483 15.29 -20.96 12.83
C ILE A 483 14.08 -20.79 13.75
N PHE A 484 14.14 -19.85 14.69
CA PHE A 484 13.03 -19.50 15.58
C PHE A 484 11.79 -19.09 14.80
N ASN A 485 11.90 -18.12 13.89
CA ASN A 485 10.76 -17.68 13.08
C ASN A 485 10.28 -18.78 12.11
N THR A 486 11.19 -19.60 11.58
CA THR A 486 10.82 -20.75 10.73
C THR A 486 9.99 -21.77 11.52
N ALA A 487 10.41 -22.10 12.74
CA ALA A 487 9.70 -22.99 13.65
C ALA A 487 8.32 -22.43 14.03
N CYS A 488 8.24 -21.16 14.44
CA CYS A 488 6.97 -20.51 14.74
C CYS A 488 6.03 -20.47 13.53
N GLY A 489 6.53 -20.07 12.35
CA GLY A 489 5.74 -20.03 11.12
C GLY A 489 5.20 -21.41 10.74
N LEU A 490 6.02 -22.47 10.82
CA LEU A 490 5.55 -23.84 10.58
C LEU A 490 4.48 -24.26 11.60
N ALA A 491 4.70 -24.01 12.90
CA ALA A 491 3.75 -24.34 13.96
C ALA A 491 2.39 -23.65 13.76
N VAL A 492 2.40 -22.38 13.38
CA VAL A 492 1.18 -21.59 13.12
C VAL A 492 0.42 -22.12 11.92
N LYS A 493 1.12 -22.45 10.83
CA LYS A 493 0.49 -23.05 9.64
C LYS A 493 -0.11 -24.42 9.92
N LEU A 494 0.42 -25.14 10.92
CA LEU A 494 -0.12 -26.40 11.44
C LEU A 494 -1.23 -26.20 12.50
N GLY A 495 -1.58 -24.96 12.84
CA GLY A 495 -2.70 -24.65 13.74
C GLY A 495 -2.34 -24.47 15.22
N ALA A 496 -1.08 -24.20 15.54
CA ALA A 496 -0.67 -23.78 16.89
C ALA A 496 -0.63 -22.24 17.00
N TYR A 497 -0.76 -21.69 18.21
CA TYR A 497 -0.64 -20.26 18.46
C TYR A 497 0.42 -19.98 19.52
N PRO A 498 1.47 -19.20 19.21
CA PRO A 498 2.51 -18.87 20.17
C PRO A 498 1.94 -18.07 21.35
N PHE A 499 1.05 -17.14 21.06
CA PHE A 499 0.36 -16.32 22.05
C PHE A 499 -1.01 -15.86 21.53
N GLY A 500 -1.90 -15.50 22.45
CA GLY A 500 -3.19 -14.84 22.19
C GLY A 500 -3.32 -13.52 22.95
N LEU A 501 -4.43 -12.80 22.76
CA LEU A 501 -4.78 -11.66 23.58
C LEU A 501 -5.26 -12.15 24.96
N ALA A 502 -4.78 -11.52 26.03
CA ALA A 502 -5.26 -11.81 27.39
C ALA A 502 -6.48 -10.97 27.77
N ASN A 503 -6.74 -9.89 27.04
CA ASN A 503 -7.91 -9.02 27.21
C ASN A 503 -8.66 -8.90 25.89
N ASP A 504 -9.99 -8.84 25.99
CA ASP A 504 -10.89 -8.65 24.86
C ASP A 504 -10.62 -7.32 24.12
N LEU A 505 -10.82 -7.35 22.81
CA LEU A 505 -10.96 -6.18 21.95
C LEU A 505 -12.40 -5.60 22.06
N ASN A 506 -12.71 -4.50 21.37
CA ASN A 506 -14.02 -3.85 21.52
C ASN A 506 -15.19 -4.56 20.83
N SER A 507 -14.93 -5.37 19.81
CA SER A 507 -15.92 -6.19 19.08
C SER A 507 -15.71 -7.70 19.28
N ASP A 508 -16.80 -8.50 19.22
CA ASP A 508 -16.71 -9.97 19.33
C ASP A 508 -15.93 -10.61 18.17
N VAL A 509 -16.06 -10.05 16.95
CA VAL A 509 -15.49 -10.60 15.72
C VAL A 509 -14.90 -9.51 14.84
N TYR A 510 -13.72 -9.76 14.27
CA TYR A 510 -13.13 -8.91 13.23
C TYR A 510 -13.04 -9.66 11.92
N LEU A 511 -13.60 -9.07 10.86
CA LEU A 511 -13.63 -9.63 9.52
C LEU A 511 -12.63 -8.86 8.65
N GLY A 512 -11.50 -9.47 8.35
CA GLY A 512 -10.55 -8.96 7.38
C GLY A 512 -10.97 -9.27 5.95
N LEU A 513 -10.94 -8.29 5.05
CA LEU A 513 -11.29 -8.45 3.63
C LEU A 513 -10.25 -7.78 2.71
N SER A 514 -9.76 -8.54 1.73
CA SER A 514 -8.93 -8.01 0.65
C SER A 514 -9.44 -8.47 -0.72
N VAL A 515 -9.55 -7.52 -1.65
CA VAL A 515 -9.86 -7.74 -3.06
C VAL A 515 -8.70 -7.19 -3.85
N ALA A 516 -8.05 -8.01 -4.68
CA ALA A 516 -6.99 -7.55 -5.57
C ALA A 516 -7.58 -7.25 -6.96
N GLY A 517 -7.42 -6.00 -7.42
CA GLY A 517 -7.93 -5.56 -8.72
C GLY A 517 -7.10 -6.03 -9.92
N ASP A 518 -7.70 -5.93 -11.11
CA ASP A 518 -7.23 -6.15 -12.50
C ASP A 518 -6.49 -7.44 -12.86
N ARG A 519 -5.70 -8.04 -11.95
CA ARG A 519 -4.92 -9.27 -12.16
C ARG A 519 -5.43 -10.45 -11.35
N SER A 520 -5.96 -10.20 -10.15
CA SER A 520 -6.48 -11.26 -9.29
C SER A 520 -7.96 -11.48 -9.54
N THR A 521 -8.35 -12.75 -9.63
CA THR A 521 -9.74 -13.17 -9.75
C THR A 521 -10.27 -13.67 -8.40
N THR A 522 -9.74 -13.20 -7.27
CA THR A 522 -10.09 -13.77 -5.97
C THR A 522 -10.23 -12.68 -4.91
N ALA A 523 -11.34 -12.72 -4.17
CA ALA A 523 -11.50 -12.01 -2.91
C ALA A 523 -11.20 -12.97 -1.77
N THR A 524 -10.45 -12.52 -0.77
CA THR A 524 -10.07 -13.34 0.39
C THR A 524 -10.48 -12.65 1.68
N ALA A 525 -10.77 -13.47 2.68
CA ALA A 525 -11.17 -12.99 3.98
C ALA A 525 -10.70 -13.88 5.12
N VAL A 526 -10.60 -13.26 6.29
CA VAL A 526 -10.29 -13.91 7.57
C VAL A 526 -11.27 -13.41 8.63
N ALA A 527 -11.71 -14.29 9.52
CA ALA A 527 -12.47 -13.92 10.72
C ALA A 527 -11.60 -14.18 11.96
N ILE A 528 -11.47 -13.17 12.81
CA ILE A 528 -10.66 -13.17 14.03
C ILE A 528 -11.58 -13.06 15.24
N ASP A 529 -11.31 -13.84 16.29
CA ASP A 529 -11.99 -13.77 17.58
C ASP A 529 -11.53 -12.53 18.35
N GLY A 530 -12.47 -11.69 18.75
CA GLY A 530 -12.17 -10.47 19.50
C GLY A 530 -11.70 -10.70 20.93
N ARG A 531 -11.92 -11.88 21.51
CA ARG A 531 -11.53 -12.17 22.90
C ARG A 531 -10.06 -12.49 23.03
N ASP A 532 -9.53 -13.24 22.06
CA ASP A 532 -8.20 -13.84 22.16
C ASP A 532 -7.35 -13.70 20.90
N GLY A 533 -7.91 -13.13 19.84
CA GLY A 533 -7.23 -12.85 18.58
C GLY A 533 -7.07 -14.06 17.65
N ARG A 534 -7.58 -15.25 17.96
CA ARG A 534 -7.40 -16.45 17.10
C ARG A 534 -8.14 -16.32 15.78
N ILE A 535 -7.66 -17.05 14.76
CA ILE A 535 -8.38 -17.21 13.50
C ILE A 535 -9.53 -18.20 13.69
N LEU A 536 -10.75 -17.72 13.48
CA LEU A 536 -11.98 -18.52 13.48
C LEU A 536 -12.25 -19.15 12.11
N TYR A 537 -11.93 -18.42 11.05
CA TYR A 537 -12.26 -18.81 9.68
C TYR A 537 -11.38 -18.08 8.66
N GLN A 538 -11.08 -18.73 7.55
CA GLN A 538 -10.53 -18.09 6.35
C GLN A 538 -11.27 -18.62 5.11
N THR A 539 -11.42 -17.76 4.10
CA THR A 539 -12.09 -18.15 2.84
C THR A 539 -11.58 -17.35 1.66
N GLU A 540 -11.73 -17.96 0.50
CA GLU A 540 -11.57 -17.37 -0.81
C GLU A 540 -12.88 -17.41 -1.60
N GLU A 541 -13.09 -16.40 -2.44
CA GLU A 541 -14.21 -16.31 -3.36
C GLU A 541 -13.72 -15.86 -4.75
N PRO A 542 -13.94 -16.66 -5.81
CA PRO A 542 -13.56 -16.25 -7.15
C PRO A 542 -14.43 -15.07 -7.64
N LEU A 543 -13.80 -14.17 -8.37
CA LEU A 543 -14.35 -12.97 -9.01
C LEU A 543 -14.35 -13.18 -10.53
N GLY A 544 -15.29 -12.51 -11.23
CA GLY A 544 -15.13 -12.29 -12.66
C GLY A 544 -13.88 -11.44 -12.93
N GLN A 545 -13.18 -11.67 -14.04
CA GLN A 545 -11.95 -10.94 -14.36
C GLN A 545 -12.15 -9.41 -14.35
N GLY A 546 -11.19 -8.68 -13.76
CA GLY A 546 -10.96 -7.26 -14.06
C GLY A 546 -11.70 -6.23 -13.21
N SER A 547 -12.09 -6.52 -11.96
CA SER A 547 -12.68 -5.51 -11.08
C SER A 547 -11.88 -5.28 -9.80
N SER A 548 -11.53 -4.01 -9.53
CA SER A 548 -10.88 -3.54 -8.29
C SER A 548 -11.83 -3.42 -7.09
N THR A 549 -13.12 -3.66 -7.34
CA THR A 549 -14.21 -3.78 -6.37
C THR A 549 -14.94 -5.09 -6.63
N VAL A 550 -15.65 -5.64 -5.64
CA VAL A 550 -16.54 -6.79 -5.90
C VAL A 550 -17.75 -6.29 -6.71
N SER A 551 -17.61 -6.16 -8.03
CA SER A 551 -18.75 -5.85 -8.90
C SER A 551 -19.68 -7.06 -8.97
N GLU A 552 -20.95 -6.81 -8.66
CA GLU A 552 -22.02 -7.78 -8.30
C GLU A 552 -21.79 -8.42 -6.92
N GLY A 553 -22.54 -7.95 -5.90
CA GLY A 553 -22.40 -8.26 -4.47
C GLY A 553 -22.55 -9.72 -4.01
N TYR A 554 -22.35 -10.70 -4.89
CA TYR A 554 -22.42 -12.12 -4.57
C TYR A 554 -21.19 -12.65 -3.78
N PRO A 555 -19.93 -12.29 -4.11
CA PRO A 555 -18.76 -12.69 -3.34
C PRO A 555 -18.73 -12.08 -1.93
N ALA A 556 -18.93 -10.76 -1.80
CA ALA A 556 -18.96 -10.06 -0.52
C ALA A 556 -20.04 -10.64 0.42
N LYS A 557 -21.25 -10.87 -0.10
CA LYS A 557 -22.34 -11.56 0.60
C LYS A 557 -21.91 -12.92 1.14
N ARG A 558 -21.30 -13.77 0.30
CA ARG A 558 -20.87 -15.12 0.71
C ARG A 558 -19.79 -15.08 1.79
N ILE A 559 -18.82 -14.18 1.66
CA ILE A 559 -17.77 -13.97 2.66
C ILE A 559 -18.40 -13.61 4.01
N ILE A 560 -19.24 -12.58 4.03
CA ILE A 560 -19.88 -12.08 5.25
C ILE A 560 -20.72 -13.19 5.89
N GLN A 561 -21.60 -13.83 5.12
CA GLN A 561 -22.48 -14.89 5.63
C GLN A 561 -21.71 -16.09 6.18
N ARG A 562 -20.67 -16.57 5.47
CA ARG A 562 -19.89 -17.73 5.93
C ARG A 562 -19.06 -17.40 7.16
N SER A 563 -18.45 -16.23 7.19
CA SER A 563 -17.58 -15.83 8.29
C SER A 563 -18.39 -15.66 9.58
N LEU A 564 -19.51 -14.93 9.52
CA LEU A 564 -20.38 -14.73 10.69
C LEU A 564 -21.08 -16.03 11.12
N LYS A 565 -21.49 -16.88 10.19
CA LYS A 565 -22.02 -18.22 10.51
C LYS A 565 -20.98 -19.05 11.26
N THR A 566 -19.75 -19.12 10.77
CA THR A 566 -18.68 -19.91 11.38
C THR A 566 -18.32 -19.36 12.75
N ALA A 567 -18.18 -18.04 12.88
CA ALA A 567 -17.89 -17.38 14.16
C ALA A 567 -19.02 -17.61 15.19
N SER A 568 -20.30 -17.42 14.82
CA SER A 568 -21.43 -17.72 15.70
C SER A 568 -21.46 -19.19 16.13
N SER A 569 -21.12 -20.11 15.22
CA SER A 569 -21.02 -21.54 15.55
C SER A 569 -19.89 -21.83 16.53
N ALA A 570 -18.76 -21.12 16.42
CA ALA A 570 -17.63 -21.24 17.34
C ALA A 570 -17.96 -20.71 18.74
N PHE A 571 -18.79 -19.68 18.84
CA PHE A 571 -19.21 -19.10 20.12
C PHE A 571 -20.38 -19.83 20.79
N ASP A 572 -21.10 -20.68 20.03
CA ASP A 572 -22.39 -21.26 20.44
C ASP A 572 -23.42 -20.20 20.87
N ARG A 573 -23.32 -18.99 20.27
CA ARG A 573 -24.23 -17.87 20.48
C ARG A 573 -24.26 -16.93 19.26
N PRO A 574 -25.31 -16.11 19.11
CA PRO A 574 -25.29 -15.01 18.15
C PRO A 574 -24.19 -13.98 18.48
N ILE A 575 -23.59 -13.39 17.44
CA ILE A 575 -22.58 -12.34 17.55
C ILE A 575 -23.26 -11.02 17.94
N GLU A 576 -22.73 -10.31 18.94
CA GLU A 576 -23.29 -9.05 19.45
C GLU A 576 -22.62 -7.82 18.82
N SER A 577 -21.34 -7.95 18.42
CA SER A 577 -20.60 -6.89 17.74
C SER A 577 -19.61 -7.44 16.70
N PHE A 578 -19.46 -6.79 15.55
CA PHE A 578 -18.41 -7.14 14.60
C PHE A 578 -17.91 -5.94 13.80
N ASP A 579 -16.61 -5.94 13.48
CA ASP A 579 -16.01 -4.92 12.61
C ASP A 579 -15.46 -5.55 11.34
N ILE A 580 -15.66 -4.89 10.20
CA ILE A 580 -15.12 -5.32 8.90
C ILE A 580 -13.95 -4.40 8.54
N HIS A 581 -12.76 -4.97 8.46
CA HIS A 581 -11.53 -4.29 8.05
C HIS A 581 -11.25 -4.55 6.57
N ARG A 582 -11.31 -3.50 5.74
CA ARG A 582 -10.99 -3.57 4.31
C ARG A 582 -9.56 -3.12 4.05
N ASN A 583 -8.78 -3.97 3.38
CA ASN A 583 -7.48 -3.59 2.83
C ASN A 583 -7.68 -2.78 1.52
N GLY A 584 -7.75 -1.46 1.63
CA GLY A 584 -8.13 -0.55 0.55
C GLY A 584 -9.55 -0.01 0.71
N ASP A 585 -10.12 0.50 -0.37
CA ASP A 585 -11.42 1.19 -0.32
C ASP A 585 -12.60 0.22 -0.48
N PHE A 586 -13.71 0.53 0.21
CA PHE A 586 -15.00 -0.11 -0.04
C PHE A 586 -15.67 0.48 -1.29
N GLY A 587 -16.22 -0.41 -2.12
CA GLY A 587 -17.20 -0.03 -3.13
C GLY A 587 -18.60 0.13 -2.55
N ASP A 588 -19.43 1.00 -3.14
CA ASP A 588 -20.79 1.25 -2.67
C ASP A 588 -21.64 -0.04 -2.63
N ALA A 589 -21.48 -0.91 -3.63
CA ALA A 589 -22.17 -2.21 -3.68
C ALA A 589 -21.78 -3.15 -2.52
N GLU A 590 -20.55 -3.08 -2.01
CA GLU A 590 -20.11 -3.88 -0.86
C GLU A 590 -20.83 -3.41 0.42
N LEU A 591 -20.95 -2.10 0.61
CA LEU A 591 -21.64 -1.48 1.75
C LEU A 591 -23.16 -1.73 1.70
N GLU A 592 -23.77 -1.64 0.52
CA GLU A 592 -25.18 -1.98 0.31
C GLU A 592 -25.45 -3.47 0.59
N THR A 593 -24.53 -4.35 0.19
CA THR A 593 -24.62 -5.79 0.48
C THR A 593 -24.63 -6.05 1.98
N LEU A 594 -23.74 -5.41 2.74
CA LEU A 594 -23.70 -5.55 4.19
C LEU A 594 -25.03 -5.16 4.85
N SER A 595 -25.58 -4.01 4.44
CA SER A 595 -26.85 -3.50 4.98
C SER A 595 -28.05 -4.38 4.60
N SER A 596 -28.07 -4.91 3.38
CA SER A 596 -29.19 -5.75 2.89
C SER A 596 -29.18 -7.17 3.42
N GLU A 597 -28.02 -7.71 3.82
CA GLU A 597 -27.89 -9.07 4.36
C GLU A 597 -28.13 -9.16 5.88
N LEU A 598 -28.05 -8.04 6.59
CA LEU A 598 -28.21 -8.01 8.05
C LEU A 598 -29.52 -8.66 8.55
N PRO A 599 -30.71 -8.39 7.97
CA PRO A 599 -31.95 -9.04 8.41
C PRO A 599 -31.91 -10.57 8.26
N ALA A 600 -31.30 -11.07 7.18
CA ALA A 600 -31.20 -12.50 6.94
C ALA A 600 -30.26 -13.19 7.95
N LEU A 601 -29.18 -12.52 8.37
CA LEU A 601 -28.26 -13.00 9.40
C LEU A 601 -28.91 -13.03 10.79
N GLN A 602 -29.77 -12.05 11.09
CA GLN A 602 -30.55 -11.97 12.32
C GLN A 602 -31.63 -13.07 12.39
N ASP A 603 -32.37 -13.29 11.29
CA ASP A 603 -33.38 -14.35 11.19
C ASP A 603 -32.76 -15.74 11.38
N GLN A 604 -31.53 -15.94 10.88
CA GLN A 604 -30.76 -17.16 11.06
C GLN A 604 -30.07 -17.27 12.42
N LYS A 605 -30.15 -16.23 13.25
CA LYS A 605 -29.51 -16.12 14.58
C LYS A 605 -27.99 -16.24 14.56
N TYR A 606 -27.34 -15.87 13.46
CA TYR A 606 -25.88 -15.75 13.44
C TYR A 606 -25.42 -14.46 14.11
N VAL A 607 -26.22 -13.41 14.03
CA VAL A 607 -26.00 -12.14 14.73
C VAL A 607 -27.20 -11.77 15.59
N HIS A 608 -26.99 -10.99 16.63
CA HIS A 608 -28.04 -10.46 17.50
C HIS A 608 -28.93 -9.46 16.74
N THR A 609 -30.18 -9.29 17.16
CA THR A 609 -31.12 -8.34 16.53
C THR A 609 -30.68 -6.88 16.65
N ASP A 610 -29.92 -6.57 17.70
CA ASP A 610 -29.38 -5.25 18.00
C ASP A 610 -27.84 -5.20 17.79
N VAL A 611 -27.32 -6.00 16.85
CA VAL A 611 -25.88 -6.12 16.60
C VAL A 611 -25.21 -4.77 16.29
N SER A 612 -24.09 -4.48 16.97
CA SER A 612 -23.22 -3.36 16.65
C SER A 612 -22.27 -3.74 15.51
N TRP A 613 -22.12 -2.89 14.50
CA TRP A 613 -21.14 -3.15 13.46
C TRP A 613 -20.53 -1.90 12.86
N SER A 614 -19.29 -2.00 12.38
CA SER A 614 -18.66 -1.00 11.50
C SER A 614 -18.00 -1.62 10.27
N ALA A 615 -17.95 -0.83 9.20
CA ALA A 615 -17.14 -1.07 8.02
C ALA A 615 -16.02 -0.03 7.97
N VAL A 616 -14.77 -0.49 8.09
CA VAL A 616 -13.58 0.33 8.28
C VAL A 616 -12.55 0.02 7.18
N GLU A 617 -12.15 1.05 6.45
CA GLU A 617 -11.01 0.99 5.54
C GLU A 617 -9.72 1.16 6.35
N VAL A 618 -8.80 0.21 6.20
CA VAL A 618 -7.49 0.22 6.88
C VAL A 618 -6.44 0.50 5.81
N ILE A 619 -6.08 1.78 5.68
CA ILE A 619 -5.34 2.31 4.53
C ILE A 619 -3.89 2.56 4.92
N GLU A 620 -2.96 1.85 4.28
CA GLU A 620 -1.52 2.09 4.45
C GLU A 620 -0.97 3.19 3.53
N ASN A 621 -1.68 3.51 2.44
CA ASN A 621 -1.21 4.45 1.43
C ASN A 621 -1.92 5.79 1.44
N HIS A 622 -1.66 6.58 2.48
CA HIS A 622 -2.20 7.93 2.64
C HIS A 622 -1.06 8.96 2.87
N PRO A 623 -1.33 10.27 2.69
CA PRO A 623 -0.31 11.32 2.76
C PRO A 623 0.08 11.73 4.19
N TYR A 624 -0.79 11.50 5.18
CA TYR A 624 -0.54 11.91 6.57
C TYR A 624 0.69 11.25 7.23
N ARG A 625 1.31 12.00 8.13
CA ARG A 625 2.41 11.61 9.00
C ARG A 625 2.20 12.25 10.37
N LEU A 626 2.60 11.52 11.41
CA LEU A 626 2.67 12.02 12.78
C LEU A 626 4.11 12.42 13.10
N PHE A 627 4.29 13.54 13.80
CA PHE A 627 5.56 13.97 14.36
C PHE A 627 5.42 14.19 15.86
N SER A 628 6.33 13.59 16.63
CA SER A 628 6.41 13.81 18.07
C SER A 628 6.87 15.23 18.38
N GLU A 629 6.25 15.89 19.34
CA GLU A 629 6.77 17.17 19.85
C GLU A 629 7.97 16.98 20.80
N ARG A 630 8.32 15.73 21.15
CA ARG A 630 9.52 15.39 21.96
C ARG A 630 10.78 15.32 21.08
N GLY A 631 11.17 16.46 20.52
CA GLY A 631 12.46 16.62 19.83
C GLY A 631 12.57 15.79 18.55
N ASP A 632 13.71 15.11 18.37
CA ASP A 632 14.08 14.51 17.08
C ASP A 632 13.53 13.09 16.86
N ARG A 633 12.70 12.60 17.78
CA ARG A 633 12.24 11.21 17.83
C ARG A 633 11.07 10.98 16.86
N ALA A 634 11.04 9.81 16.26
CA ALA A 634 9.86 9.33 15.56
C ALA A 634 8.72 9.07 16.57
N PRO A 635 7.44 9.13 16.14
CA PRO A 635 6.32 8.73 16.99
C PRO A 635 6.50 7.32 17.52
N ASP A 636 6.04 7.10 18.76
CA ASP A 636 6.11 5.79 19.39
C ASP A 636 5.16 4.80 18.69
N THR A 637 5.49 3.51 18.73
CA THR A 637 4.56 2.45 18.35
C THR A 637 3.39 2.47 19.32
N GLY A 638 2.17 2.60 18.79
CA GLY A 638 0.95 2.87 19.54
C GLY A 638 0.49 4.34 19.48
N ALA A 639 1.32 5.25 18.96
CA ALA A 639 0.93 6.66 18.82
C ALA A 639 -0.27 6.80 17.87
N TYR A 640 -1.29 7.56 18.30
CA TYR A 640 -2.49 7.80 17.51
C TYR A 640 -2.90 9.27 17.50
N ALA A 641 -3.68 9.62 16.48
CA ALA A 641 -4.31 10.92 16.33
C ALA A 641 -5.66 10.79 15.63
N LYS A 642 -6.72 11.26 16.29
CA LYS A 642 -8.05 11.37 15.69
C LYS A 642 -8.08 12.62 14.79
N LEU A 643 -8.49 12.44 13.54
CA LEU A 643 -8.58 13.54 12.57
C LEU A 643 -9.98 14.17 12.56
N ASP A 644 -11.00 13.34 12.74
CA ASP A 644 -12.42 13.68 12.92
C ASP A 644 -13.15 12.44 13.49
N ASP A 645 -14.48 12.43 13.52
CA ASP A 645 -15.28 11.30 14.03
C ASP A 645 -15.29 10.04 13.15
N GLU A 646 -14.75 10.10 11.93
CA GLU A 646 -14.69 9.00 10.97
C GLU A 646 -13.26 8.52 10.70
N HIS A 647 -12.24 9.29 11.08
CA HIS A 647 -10.84 9.06 10.73
C HIS A 647 -9.90 9.07 11.94
N VAL A 648 -9.07 8.03 12.07
CA VAL A 648 -7.95 7.98 13.04
C VAL A 648 -6.66 7.48 12.38
N LEU A 649 -5.54 8.10 12.74
CA LEU A 649 -4.20 7.64 12.39
C LEU A 649 -3.63 6.79 13.52
N VAL A 650 -3.02 5.66 13.17
CA VAL A 650 -2.42 4.72 14.12
C VAL A 650 -1.01 4.36 13.69
N THR A 651 -0.02 4.63 14.54
CA THR A 651 1.38 4.26 14.31
C THR A 651 1.62 2.83 14.80
N THR A 652 1.40 1.85 13.93
CA THR A 652 1.63 0.43 14.25
C THR A 652 3.11 0.05 14.24
N PHE A 653 3.97 0.84 13.58
CA PHE A 653 5.41 0.62 13.51
C PHE A 653 6.18 1.95 13.65
N GLY A 654 6.44 2.34 14.89
CA GLY A 654 7.14 3.54 15.32
C GLY A 654 8.35 3.22 16.22
N GLU A 655 8.80 4.18 17.01
CA GLU A 655 9.85 3.92 18.01
C GLU A 655 9.32 3.01 19.13
N PRO A 656 10.18 2.14 19.71
CA PRO A 656 11.59 1.90 19.36
C PRO A 656 11.81 0.84 18.25
N GLN A 657 10.77 0.35 17.61
CA GLN A 657 10.85 -0.73 16.60
C GLN A 657 11.39 -0.23 15.25
N ILE A 658 11.14 1.03 14.91
CA ILE A 658 11.72 1.67 13.74
C ILE A 658 13.16 2.12 14.04
N HIS A 659 14.09 1.78 13.15
CA HIS A 659 15.50 2.14 13.31
C HIS A 659 15.97 3.20 12.29
N GLN A 660 15.18 3.44 11.24
CA GLN A 660 15.49 4.41 10.20
C GLN A 660 14.20 4.98 9.59
N GLY A 661 14.25 6.24 9.18
CA GLY A 661 13.15 6.90 8.49
C GLY A 661 12.13 7.53 9.43
N THR A 662 10.96 7.84 8.87
CA THR A 662 9.80 8.35 9.61
C THR A 662 8.67 7.33 9.48
N PRO A 663 8.01 6.92 10.58
CA PRO A 663 6.88 6.02 10.54
C PRO A 663 5.81 6.50 9.56
N LYS A 664 5.24 5.54 8.82
CA LYS A 664 4.01 5.76 8.05
C LYS A 664 2.88 5.11 8.84
N PRO A 665 2.03 5.90 9.52
CA PRO A 665 0.89 5.34 10.23
C PRO A 665 -0.07 4.65 9.25
N VAL A 666 -1.05 3.96 9.82
CA VAL A 666 -2.21 3.42 9.13
C VAL A 666 -3.36 4.41 9.35
N LEU A 667 -4.10 4.75 8.31
CA LEU A 667 -5.34 5.51 8.41
C LEU A 667 -6.51 4.53 8.50
N CYS A 668 -7.27 4.61 9.58
CA CYS A 668 -8.55 3.92 9.69
C CYS A 668 -9.66 4.90 9.34
N LYS A 669 -10.49 4.56 8.36
CA LYS A 669 -11.61 5.37 7.89
C LYS A 669 -12.91 4.57 7.99
N ARG A 670 -13.85 5.03 8.81
CA ARG A 670 -15.16 4.40 8.95
C ARG A 670 -16.06 4.84 7.79
N ARG A 671 -16.57 3.87 7.01
CA ARG A 671 -17.45 4.11 5.86
C ARG A 671 -18.92 3.93 6.16
N ALA A 672 -19.24 3.04 7.10
CA ALA A 672 -20.59 2.79 7.57
C ALA A 672 -20.54 2.14 8.96
N ALA A 673 -21.60 2.32 9.74
CA ALA A 673 -21.79 1.63 11.01
C ALA A 673 -23.28 1.56 11.40
N SER A 674 -23.67 0.62 12.26
CA SER A 674 -25.02 0.61 12.86
C SER A 674 -25.21 1.58 14.03
N GLN A 675 -24.11 2.00 14.66
CA GLN A 675 -24.09 2.90 15.81
C GLN A 675 -22.86 3.84 15.72
N ASP A 676 -22.85 4.91 16.52
CA ASP A 676 -21.69 5.77 16.70
C ASP A 676 -20.62 5.04 17.55
N GLN A 677 -19.95 4.05 16.95
CA GLN A 677 -18.75 3.43 17.54
C GLN A 677 -17.60 4.45 17.57
N ASP A 678 -16.81 4.46 18.65
CA ASP A 678 -15.67 5.37 18.75
C ASP A 678 -14.57 4.98 17.77
N ILE A 679 -14.21 5.88 16.85
CA ILE A 679 -13.13 5.67 15.88
C ILE A 679 -11.78 5.48 16.58
N THR A 680 -11.56 6.07 17.76
CA THR A 680 -10.34 5.85 18.54
C THR A 680 -10.25 4.41 19.03
N ALA A 681 -11.37 3.81 19.48
CA ALA A 681 -11.43 2.42 19.91
C ALA A 681 -11.14 1.45 18.74
N ILE A 682 -11.68 1.72 17.55
CA ILE A 682 -11.34 1.00 16.31
C ILE A 682 -9.83 1.09 16.03
N GLY A 683 -9.24 2.28 16.21
CA GLY A 683 -7.80 2.50 16.07
C GLY A 683 -6.97 1.67 17.07
N GLU A 684 -7.43 1.54 18.31
CA GLU A 684 -6.81 0.71 19.33
C GLU A 684 -6.84 -0.78 18.96
N ASP A 685 -7.97 -1.28 18.45
CA ASP A 685 -8.08 -2.68 18.03
C ASP A 685 -7.19 -2.97 16.82
N VAL A 686 -7.14 -2.06 15.84
CA VAL A 686 -6.19 -2.15 14.71
C VAL A 686 -4.74 -2.18 15.22
N PHE A 687 -4.41 -1.38 16.24
CA PHE A 687 -3.10 -1.42 16.87
C PHE A 687 -2.81 -2.78 17.51
N LYS A 688 -3.71 -3.30 18.36
CA LYS A 688 -3.56 -4.59 19.05
C LYS A 688 -3.46 -5.75 18.05
N LEU A 689 -4.31 -5.78 17.04
CA LEU A 689 -4.30 -6.79 15.96
C LEU A 689 -3.01 -6.74 15.12
N SER A 690 -2.32 -5.61 15.06
CA SER A 690 -0.99 -5.54 14.41
C SER A 690 0.13 -6.19 15.22
N LEU A 691 -0.08 -6.47 16.52
CA LEU A 691 0.90 -7.16 17.38
C LEU A 691 0.79 -8.69 17.34
N LEU A 692 -0.23 -9.24 16.66
CA LEU A 692 -0.45 -10.67 16.52
C LEU A 692 0.37 -11.32 15.41
N ASN A 693 1.69 -11.07 15.37
CA ASN A 693 2.59 -11.68 14.38
C ASN A 693 3.02 -13.09 14.77
N TRP A 694 2.11 -14.06 14.66
CA TRP A 694 2.37 -15.41 15.15
C TRP A 694 3.50 -16.13 14.40
N GLY A 695 3.63 -15.95 13.09
CA GLY A 695 4.69 -16.64 12.32
C GLY A 695 6.08 -16.00 12.45
N SER A 696 6.17 -14.79 13.02
CA SER A 696 7.44 -14.18 13.38
C SER A 696 7.28 -13.33 14.63
N PRO A 697 7.15 -13.95 15.83
CA PRO A 697 6.93 -13.25 17.10
C PRO A 697 7.93 -12.13 17.40
N MET A 698 9.14 -12.29 16.86
CA MET A 698 10.22 -11.34 17.01
C MET A 698 10.09 -10.13 16.09
N MET A 699 9.33 -10.24 15.01
CA MET A 699 9.17 -9.16 14.03
C MET A 699 7.83 -8.47 14.24
N LYS A 700 7.82 -7.15 14.08
CA LYS A 700 6.58 -6.39 14.13
C LYS A 700 5.95 -6.32 12.74
N MET A 701 4.65 -6.57 12.65
CA MET A 701 3.88 -6.31 11.43
C MET A 701 3.38 -4.88 11.43
N LYS A 702 3.42 -4.26 10.25
CA LYS A 702 2.84 -2.94 10.03
C LYS A 702 1.30 -3.01 9.85
N PRO A 703 0.74 -3.82 8.93
CA PRO A 703 -0.70 -4.04 8.89
C PRO A 703 -1.19 -4.93 10.04
N PRO A 704 -2.44 -4.75 10.53
CA PRO A 704 -3.10 -5.72 11.40
C PRO A 704 -3.30 -7.07 10.70
N VAL A 705 -3.41 -8.16 11.48
CA VAL A 705 -3.67 -9.51 10.93
C VAL A 705 -4.90 -9.56 10.02
N THR A 706 -5.91 -8.72 10.30
CA THR A 706 -7.14 -8.60 9.50
C THR A 706 -6.90 -8.08 8.08
N THR A 707 -5.83 -7.31 7.80
CA THR A 707 -5.51 -6.89 6.42
C THR A 707 -4.31 -7.61 5.85
N LYS A 708 -3.35 -8.01 6.69
CA LYS A 708 -2.17 -8.78 6.26
C LYS A 708 -2.57 -10.13 5.68
N ILE A 709 -3.33 -10.94 6.44
CA ILE A 709 -3.67 -12.32 6.05
C ILE A 709 -4.42 -12.35 4.72
N PRO A 710 -5.51 -11.59 4.52
CA PRO A 710 -6.20 -11.57 3.23
C PRO A 710 -5.32 -11.05 2.08
N LYS A 711 -4.49 -10.04 2.32
CA LYS A 711 -3.58 -9.53 1.29
C LYS A 711 -2.60 -10.60 0.83
N GLU A 712 -1.95 -11.30 1.75
CA GLU A 712 -1.00 -12.38 1.45
C GLU A 712 -1.70 -13.58 0.81
N LEU A 713 -2.94 -13.90 1.22
CA LEU A 713 -3.73 -14.92 0.54
C LEU A 713 -3.97 -14.56 -0.93
N ASN A 714 -4.33 -13.31 -1.25
CA ASN A 714 -4.51 -12.89 -2.64
C ASN A 714 -3.21 -13.05 -3.46
N GLU A 715 -2.07 -12.65 -2.91
CA GLU A 715 -0.77 -12.80 -3.56
C GLU A 715 -0.44 -14.27 -3.86
N ILE A 716 -0.80 -15.19 -2.94
CA ILE A 716 -0.63 -16.62 -3.17
C ILE A 716 -1.65 -17.16 -4.20
N PHE A 717 -2.92 -16.77 -4.13
CA PHE A 717 -3.95 -17.22 -5.08
C PHE A 717 -3.75 -16.72 -6.51
N ASP A 718 -2.93 -15.69 -6.73
CA ASP A 718 -2.51 -15.26 -8.07
C ASP A 718 -1.63 -16.31 -8.77
N LYS A 719 -0.98 -17.20 -8.01
CA LYS A 719 -0.05 -18.21 -8.51
C LYS A 719 -0.43 -19.64 -8.12
N CYS A 720 -1.26 -19.82 -7.11
CA CYS A 720 -1.69 -21.12 -6.60
C CYS A 720 -3.19 -21.34 -6.75
N SER A 721 -3.57 -22.59 -6.97
CA SER A 721 -4.97 -23.04 -7.02
C SER A 721 -5.64 -23.14 -5.64
N ARG A 722 -4.87 -23.38 -4.57
CA ARG A 722 -5.42 -23.63 -3.22
C ARG A 722 -4.43 -23.35 -2.09
N VAL A 723 -4.94 -22.82 -0.98
CA VAL A 723 -4.21 -22.67 0.29
C VAL A 723 -5.12 -23.04 1.47
N ARG A 724 -4.62 -23.81 2.45
CA ARG A 724 -5.43 -24.29 3.60
C ARG A 724 -4.94 -23.82 4.97
N TYR A 725 -4.02 -22.87 4.99
CA TYR A 725 -3.36 -22.36 6.19
C TYR A 725 -3.28 -20.83 6.13
N PRO A 726 -3.07 -20.14 7.26
CA PRO A 726 -2.85 -18.70 7.23
C PRO A 726 -1.44 -18.39 6.71
N PRO A 727 -1.29 -17.50 5.72
CA PRO A 727 0.01 -17.07 5.24
C PRO A 727 0.69 -16.22 6.32
N PHE A 728 1.87 -16.67 6.73
CA PHE A 728 2.79 -16.00 7.63
C PHE A 728 4.22 -16.26 7.19
#